data_AF-A0A2V5K560-F1
#
_entry.id   AF-A0A2V5K560-F1
#
_cell.length_a   1.000
_cell.length_b   1.000
_cell.length_c   1.000
_cell.angle_alpha   90.00
_cell.angle_beta   90.00
_cell.angle_gamma   90.00
#
_symmetry.space_group_name_H-M   'P 1'
#
loop_
_entity.id
_entity.type
_entity.pdbx_description
1 polymer ?
#
loop_
_entity_poly.entity_id
_entity_poly.type
_entity_poly.pdbx_seq_one_letter_code
_entity_poly.pdbx_strand_id
1 'polypeptide(L)'
;MRGWLFGRKARIRFSIAAAIAFVLLYALHFAPVVGNDNKPKQMLLRLEDVGPGGQYEGPEQLGKLRAVLDLLKERGVRFQIAVIPRWVNIGKDGKRYDVSIDQLDNEYVRSFVSLLQDAARSGAVVGMHGYTHQVGGVFRDDGQHESGIGNEFFVPDAGETMTPQFASQRVEEAAETFRRAGLFPYFWEAPHYHTLPEQDAVFRNYFGLHFQADMQANRNALHPQYSTARNAGDGAPSLGAVNVPTPLSYIPYNRDVDIIMNQLGKSDKLPAFFFHPFLEFRHLIPVTDDEGNPVVRDGLPLYRYPDAEKSHLQRLLPRLAEKGYGFISLTDFIPFVPAHSVKVGTSMEGAVETADVTGDGQADVVVWDRGKGEIVVRDGQFRGLRNEESGPPRKWCDVAYGKGDVWTLLDDDGDGKSDLWVMRSTGAMESYRSQGDRFVPARTWRKGKQGWTDMYALRRGPKEWVIAGEAADGSQLESFSLRQGELTPLAPRAWDRKFPVRLTVGDLDGDGRDTLLIPFPHSSRWIELIPDTEAKKWKRSVLELDIPTGENGTVKVGDFNGDGKDDVLFWDAEEKRFAVYRQTDPMKFELLSRMGPWGHSTGELFVCDMNGDGKKDVAELANDDSYLDTALSFQSKTPFPAESRH
;
A
#
# COMPACT_ATOMS: atom_id res chain seq x y z
N MET A 1 19.69 45.33 -50.41
CA MET A 1 18.51 44.53 -49.99
C MET A 1 18.72 42.99 -49.96
N ARG A 2 19.94 42.44 -50.05
CA ARG A 2 20.18 40.97 -50.00
C ARG A 2 20.69 40.41 -48.65
N GLY A 3 21.23 41.24 -47.75
CA GLY A 3 21.77 40.79 -46.46
C GLY A 3 20.74 40.55 -45.34
N TRP A 4 19.59 41.24 -45.39
CA TRP A 4 18.60 41.19 -44.30
C TRP A 4 17.63 39.99 -44.39
N LEU A 5 17.45 39.42 -45.59
CA LEU A 5 16.63 38.22 -45.81
C LEU A 5 17.33 36.91 -45.41
N PHE A 6 18.67 36.87 -45.42
CA PHE A 6 19.43 35.68 -45.03
C PHE A 6 19.40 35.44 -43.51
N GLY A 7 19.53 36.51 -42.71
CA GLY A 7 19.46 36.41 -41.25
C GLY A 7 18.09 35.97 -40.72
N ARG A 8 17.00 36.37 -41.39
CA ARG A 8 15.64 35.98 -41.01
C ARG A 8 15.35 34.52 -41.32
N LYS A 9 15.79 34.02 -42.50
CA LYS A 9 15.67 32.59 -42.85
C LYS A 9 16.53 31.68 -41.98
N ALA A 10 17.75 32.12 -41.62
CA ALA A 10 18.62 31.38 -40.71
C ALA A 10 18.05 31.31 -39.29
N ARG A 11 17.52 32.42 -38.76
CA ARG A 11 16.84 32.44 -37.45
C ARG A 11 15.58 31.59 -37.42
N ILE A 12 14.75 31.64 -38.45
CA ILE A 12 13.55 30.79 -38.54
C ILE A 12 13.93 29.30 -38.60
N ARG A 13 14.97 28.93 -39.36
CA ARG A 13 15.47 27.54 -39.39
C ARG A 13 16.03 27.09 -38.04
N PHE A 14 16.73 27.97 -37.32
CA PHE A 14 17.22 27.69 -35.97
C PHE A 14 16.08 27.54 -34.96
N SER A 15 15.05 28.39 -35.04
CA SER A 15 13.87 28.30 -34.16
C SER A 15 13.05 27.04 -34.43
N ILE A 16 12.91 26.64 -35.70
CA ILE A 16 12.23 25.38 -36.07
C ILE A 16 13.07 24.18 -35.62
N ALA A 17 14.39 24.19 -35.82
CA ALA A 17 15.26 23.12 -35.35
C ALA A 17 15.28 23.01 -33.82
N ALA A 18 15.27 24.15 -33.10
CA ALA A 18 15.17 24.18 -31.65
C ALA A 18 13.80 23.71 -31.16
N ALA A 19 12.70 24.07 -31.84
CA ALA A 19 11.36 23.58 -31.50
C ALA A 19 11.22 22.09 -31.80
N ILE A 20 11.78 21.58 -32.89
CA ILE A 20 11.81 20.14 -33.21
C ILE A 20 12.68 19.39 -32.22
N ALA A 21 13.85 19.91 -31.85
CA ALA A 21 14.70 19.33 -30.82
C ALA A 21 14.01 19.35 -29.44
N PHE A 22 13.28 20.41 -29.12
CA PHE A 22 12.49 20.52 -27.89
C PHE A 22 11.31 19.55 -27.89
N VAL A 23 10.59 19.39 -29.01
CA VAL A 23 9.51 18.40 -29.15
C VAL A 23 10.05 16.97 -29.15
N LEU A 24 11.22 16.70 -29.74
CA LEU A 24 11.88 15.40 -29.67
C LEU A 24 12.40 15.10 -28.26
N LEU A 25 12.97 16.09 -27.56
CA LEU A 25 13.37 15.96 -26.15
C LEU A 25 12.15 15.78 -25.25
N TYR A 26 11.07 16.51 -25.49
CA TYR A 26 9.79 16.38 -24.79
C TYR A 26 9.16 15.01 -25.07
N ALA A 27 9.20 14.53 -26.31
CA ALA A 27 8.75 13.20 -26.70
C ALA A 27 9.69 12.06 -26.28
N LEU A 28 10.95 12.34 -25.90
CA LEU A 28 11.89 11.38 -25.29
C LEU A 28 11.76 11.35 -23.77
N HIS A 29 11.40 12.48 -23.14
CA HIS A 29 11.05 12.56 -21.71
C HIS A 29 9.67 11.94 -21.42
N PHE A 30 8.75 12.02 -22.38
CA PHE A 30 7.41 11.42 -22.33
C PHE A 30 7.20 10.28 -23.33
N ALA A 31 8.26 9.78 -23.95
CA ALA A 31 8.18 8.43 -24.49
C ALA A 31 7.84 7.58 -23.26
N PRO A 32 6.77 6.77 -23.28
CA PRO A 32 6.73 5.67 -22.33
C PRO A 32 8.09 5.02 -22.47
N VAL A 33 8.82 4.88 -21.35
CA VAL A 33 10.01 4.04 -21.32
C VAL A 33 9.59 2.82 -22.12
N VAL A 34 10.17 2.64 -23.31
CA VAL A 34 10.06 1.40 -24.06
C VAL A 34 10.92 0.46 -23.24
N GLY A 35 10.41 0.13 -22.06
CA GLY A 35 10.91 -0.89 -21.20
C GLY A 35 10.63 -2.13 -21.98
N ASN A 36 11.71 -2.71 -22.46
CA ASN A 36 11.87 -4.11 -22.82
C ASN A 36 10.52 -4.80 -23.10
N ASP A 37 10.25 -5.16 -24.37
CA ASP A 37 9.09 -5.92 -24.84
C ASP A 37 8.91 -7.31 -24.16
N ASN A 38 9.61 -7.55 -23.04
CA ASN A 38 9.68 -8.76 -22.22
C ASN A 38 8.90 -8.66 -20.89
N LYS A 39 8.21 -7.56 -20.54
CA LYS A 39 7.25 -7.60 -19.41
C LYS A 39 5.88 -8.09 -19.92
N PRO A 40 5.27 -9.13 -19.29
CA PRO A 40 3.96 -9.61 -19.70
C PRO A 40 2.92 -8.49 -19.58
N LYS A 41 1.97 -8.45 -20.51
CA LYS A 41 0.85 -7.50 -20.45
C LYS A 41 0.03 -7.84 -19.21
N GLN A 42 -0.20 -6.87 -18.33
CA GLN A 42 -0.87 -7.14 -17.06
C GLN A 42 -2.39 -6.98 -17.17
N MET A 43 -3.12 -7.79 -16.40
CA MET A 43 -4.57 -7.73 -16.30
C MET A 43 -5.05 -7.99 -14.88
N LEU A 44 -6.17 -7.36 -14.51
CA LEU A 44 -6.87 -7.56 -13.24
C LEU A 44 -8.14 -8.41 -13.43
N LEU A 45 -8.42 -9.28 -12.45
CA LEU A 45 -9.61 -10.14 -12.41
C LEU A 45 -10.22 -10.10 -11.00
N ARG A 46 -11.42 -9.53 -10.90
CA ARG A 46 -12.24 -9.65 -9.69
C ARG A 46 -13.23 -10.80 -9.81
N LEU A 47 -13.20 -11.74 -8.86
CA LEU A 47 -14.32 -12.64 -8.61
C LEU A 47 -15.38 -11.86 -7.84
N GLU A 48 -16.58 -11.76 -8.38
CA GLU A 48 -17.66 -10.93 -7.83
C GLU A 48 -18.80 -11.78 -7.23
N ASP A 49 -19.57 -11.17 -6.34
CA ASP A 49 -20.70 -11.78 -5.63
C ASP A 49 -20.35 -13.09 -4.93
N VAL A 50 -19.24 -13.12 -4.20
CA VAL A 50 -18.86 -14.30 -3.41
C VAL A 50 -19.36 -14.11 -1.98
N GLY A 51 -20.23 -14.99 -1.48
CA GLY A 51 -20.77 -14.83 -0.13
C GLY A 51 -21.34 -16.12 0.45
N PRO A 52 -21.71 -16.15 1.74
CA PRO A 52 -22.12 -17.36 2.43
C PRO A 52 -23.58 -17.73 2.18
N GLY A 53 -24.01 -17.78 0.91
CA GLY A 53 -25.38 -18.17 0.54
C GLY A 53 -25.58 -18.27 -0.96
N GLY A 54 -26.85 -18.42 -1.37
CA GLY A 54 -27.24 -18.51 -2.77
C GLY A 54 -26.50 -19.64 -3.51
N GLN A 55 -25.69 -19.26 -4.48
CA GLN A 55 -24.97 -20.13 -5.40
C GLN A 55 -23.82 -20.88 -4.70
N TYR A 56 -23.43 -20.44 -3.50
CA TYR A 56 -22.36 -21.03 -2.69
C TYR A 56 -22.89 -21.86 -1.53
N GLU A 57 -24.21 -21.96 -1.35
CA GLU A 57 -24.83 -22.63 -0.21
C GLU A 57 -24.54 -24.14 -0.20
N GLY A 58 -23.98 -24.60 0.92
CA GLY A 58 -23.76 -26.02 1.20
C GLY A 58 -22.40 -26.58 0.74
N PRO A 59 -22.03 -27.77 1.25
CA PRO A 59 -20.68 -28.32 1.08
C PRO A 59 -20.33 -28.64 -0.38
N GLU A 60 -21.30 -29.05 -1.20
CA GLU A 60 -21.09 -29.27 -2.63
C GLU A 60 -20.66 -27.99 -3.35
N GLN A 61 -21.34 -26.87 -3.11
CA GLN A 61 -21.03 -25.62 -3.81
C GLN A 61 -19.70 -25.04 -3.32
N LEU A 62 -19.36 -25.19 -2.04
CA LEU A 62 -18.04 -24.84 -1.54
C LEU A 62 -16.93 -25.73 -2.13
N GLY A 63 -17.20 -27.02 -2.31
CA GLY A 63 -16.29 -27.94 -3.02
C GLY A 63 -16.02 -27.50 -4.46
N LYS A 64 -17.03 -26.96 -5.13
CA LYS A 64 -16.93 -26.37 -6.47
C LYS A 64 -16.19 -25.03 -6.47
N LEU A 65 -16.49 -24.13 -5.53
CA LEU A 65 -15.75 -22.88 -5.35
C LEU A 65 -14.25 -23.15 -5.15
N ARG A 66 -13.92 -24.13 -4.30
CA ARG A 66 -12.54 -24.55 -4.10
C ARG A 66 -11.86 -25.01 -5.39
N ALA A 67 -12.55 -25.79 -6.23
CA ALA A 67 -11.99 -26.21 -7.52
C ALA A 67 -11.68 -25.01 -8.44
N VAL A 68 -12.52 -23.97 -8.43
CA VAL A 68 -12.26 -22.70 -9.14
C VAL A 68 -11.02 -22.02 -8.60
N LEU A 69 -10.91 -21.87 -7.27
CA LEU A 69 -9.76 -21.23 -6.61
C LEU A 69 -8.46 -22.02 -6.85
N ASP A 70 -8.52 -23.35 -6.79
CA ASP A 70 -7.41 -24.26 -7.08
C ASP A 70 -6.95 -24.10 -8.54
N LEU A 71 -7.86 -24.04 -9.52
CA LEU A 71 -7.50 -23.80 -10.92
C LEU A 71 -6.76 -22.47 -11.09
N LEU A 72 -7.27 -21.38 -10.49
CA LEU A 72 -6.63 -20.07 -10.58
C LEU A 72 -5.23 -20.11 -9.97
N LYS A 73 -5.08 -20.75 -8.81
CA LYS A 73 -3.79 -20.95 -8.13
C LYS A 73 -2.81 -21.77 -8.97
N GLU A 74 -3.25 -22.92 -9.50
CA GLU A 74 -2.44 -23.80 -10.35
C GLU A 74 -1.96 -23.10 -11.63
N ARG A 75 -2.77 -22.19 -12.16
CA ARG A 75 -2.43 -21.38 -13.35
C ARG A 75 -1.65 -20.10 -13.00
N GLY A 76 -1.27 -19.89 -11.74
CA GLY A 76 -0.53 -18.71 -11.30
C GLY A 76 -1.31 -17.41 -11.45
N VAL A 77 -2.64 -17.46 -11.49
CA VAL A 77 -3.50 -16.28 -11.63
C VAL A 77 -3.53 -15.54 -10.29
N ARG A 78 -3.12 -14.26 -10.29
CA ARG A 78 -3.38 -13.33 -9.20
C ARG A 78 -4.77 -12.71 -9.39
N PHE A 79 -5.62 -12.77 -8.38
CA PHE A 79 -7.00 -12.31 -8.50
C PHE A 79 -7.49 -11.64 -7.22
N GLN A 80 -8.66 -11.02 -7.33
CA GLN A 80 -9.34 -10.35 -6.25
C GLN A 80 -10.68 -11.04 -5.98
N ILE A 81 -11.21 -10.97 -4.76
CA ILE A 81 -12.53 -11.51 -4.41
C ILE A 81 -13.35 -10.40 -3.76
N ALA A 82 -14.45 -10.00 -4.38
CA ALA A 82 -15.47 -9.13 -3.81
C ALA A 82 -16.42 -9.98 -2.97
N VAL A 83 -16.34 -9.84 -1.64
CA VAL A 83 -17.09 -10.68 -0.71
C VAL A 83 -18.29 -9.94 -0.16
N ILE A 84 -19.46 -10.59 -0.20
CA ILE A 84 -20.69 -10.17 0.50
C ILE A 84 -20.62 -10.76 1.92
N PRO A 85 -20.41 -9.94 2.96
CA PRO A 85 -20.17 -10.45 4.32
C PRO A 85 -21.36 -11.18 4.93
N ARG A 86 -22.58 -10.75 4.60
CA ARG A 86 -23.80 -11.32 5.14
C ARG A 86 -24.83 -11.53 4.04
N TRP A 87 -25.23 -12.78 3.84
CA TRP A 87 -26.18 -13.17 2.83
C TRP A 87 -27.59 -13.26 3.43
N VAL A 88 -28.50 -12.43 2.91
CA VAL A 88 -29.90 -12.35 3.35
C VAL A 88 -30.84 -12.51 2.16
N ASN A 89 -31.68 -13.55 2.20
CA ASN A 89 -32.76 -13.77 1.22
C ASN A 89 -34.08 -14.02 1.96
N ILE A 90 -35.18 -13.47 1.46
CA ILE A 90 -36.50 -13.55 2.11
C ILE A 90 -37.52 -14.11 1.12
N GLY A 91 -38.03 -15.32 1.32
CA GLY A 91 -39.01 -15.93 0.42
C GLY A 91 -40.41 -15.29 0.49
N LYS A 92 -41.22 -15.52 -0.54
CA LYS A 92 -42.65 -15.11 -0.59
C LYS A 92 -43.47 -15.63 0.59
N ASP A 93 -43.06 -16.76 1.17
CA ASP A 93 -43.66 -17.37 2.35
C ASP A 93 -43.17 -16.78 3.69
N GLY A 94 -42.31 -15.75 3.63
CA GLY A 94 -41.70 -15.09 4.77
C GLY A 94 -40.50 -15.83 5.37
N LYS A 95 -40.09 -16.98 4.81
CA LYS A 95 -38.87 -17.66 5.28
C LYS A 95 -37.65 -16.82 4.97
N ARG A 96 -36.74 -16.74 5.93
CA ARG A 96 -35.53 -15.94 5.85
C ARG A 96 -34.30 -16.84 5.88
N TYR A 97 -33.46 -16.72 4.87
CA TYR A 97 -32.06 -17.15 4.91
C TYR A 97 -31.24 -15.95 5.38
N ASP A 98 -30.40 -16.13 6.40
CA ASP A 98 -29.59 -15.06 6.98
C ASP A 98 -28.32 -15.66 7.58
N VAL A 99 -27.25 -15.65 6.77
CA VAL A 99 -25.97 -16.24 7.14
C VAL A 99 -24.88 -15.21 6.96
N SER A 100 -24.03 -15.08 7.97
CA SER A 100 -22.93 -14.11 8.01
C SER A 100 -21.60 -14.84 8.14
N ILE A 101 -20.53 -14.30 7.54
CA ILE A 101 -19.21 -14.94 7.54
C ILE A 101 -18.59 -15.06 8.95
N ASP A 102 -19.11 -14.33 9.94
CA ASP A 102 -18.67 -14.38 11.34
C ASP A 102 -19.46 -15.37 12.22
N GLN A 103 -20.42 -16.11 11.67
CA GLN A 103 -21.14 -17.20 12.36
C GLN A 103 -20.27 -18.47 12.41
N LEU A 104 -19.13 -18.41 13.10
CA LEU A 104 -18.10 -19.46 13.08
C LEU A 104 -18.50 -20.74 13.87
N ASP A 105 -19.64 -20.77 14.54
CA ASP A 105 -20.24 -21.99 15.07
C ASP A 105 -20.88 -22.88 13.98
N ASN A 106 -21.19 -22.29 12.82
CA ASN A 106 -21.68 -23.00 11.64
C ASN A 106 -20.52 -23.60 10.82
N GLU A 107 -20.53 -24.93 10.62
CA GLU A 107 -19.50 -25.66 9.87
C GLU A 107 -19.40 -25.22 8.40
N TYR A 108 -20.53 -24.92 7.76
CA TYR A 108 -20.56 -24.40 6.40
C TYR A 108 -19.86 -23.03 6.31
N VAL A 109 -20.14 -22.14 7.26
CA VAL A 109 -19.50 -20.81 7.32
C VAL A 109 -18.01 -20.92 7.58
N ARG A 110 -17.57 -21.76 8.52
CA ARG A 110 -16.14 -22.02 8.76
C ARG A 110 -15.43 -22.51 7.51
N SER A 111 -16.07 -23.42 6.76
CA SER A 111 -15.52 -23.95 5.52
C SER A 111 -15.39 -22.85 4.46
N PHE A 112 -16.43 -22.00 4.31
CA PHE A 112 -16.41 -20.86 3.40
C PHE A 112 -15.29 -19.86 3.75
N VAL A 113 -15.18 -19.46 5.03
CA VAL A 113 -14.13 -18.55 5.50
C VAL A 113 -12.74 -19.15 5.31
N SER A 114 -12.56 -20.46 5.57
CA SER A 114 -11.29 -21.13 5.33
C SER A 114 -10.86 -21.03 3.87
N LEU A 115 -11.79 -21.19 2.90
CA LEU A 115 -11.48 -21.03 1.48
C LEU A 115 -11.01 -19.60 1.15
N LEU A 116 -11.63 -18.58 1.73
CA LEU A 116 -11.20 -17.19 1.55
C LEU A 116 -9.82 -16.94 2.15
N GLN A 117 -9.55 -17.47 3.35
CA GLN A 117 -8.25 -17.37 4.01
C GLN A 117 -7.16 -18.12 3.23
N ASP A 118 -7.46 -19.29 2.67
CA ASP A 118 -6.54 -20.06 1.83
C ASP A 118 -6.24 -19.35 0.51
N ALA A 119 -7.25 -18.74 -0.10
CA ALA A 119 -7.06 -17.90 -1.28
C ALA A 119 -6.17 -16.70 -0.96
N ALA A 120 -6.44 -16.00 0.16
CA ALA A 120 -5.63 -14.86 0.62
C ALA A 120 -4.18 -15.25 0.87
N ARG A 121 -3.93 -16.36 1.59
CA ARG A 121 -2.57 -16.92 1.78
C ARG A 121 -1.87 -17.29 0.47
N SER A 122 -2.63 -17.60 -0.57
CA SER A 122 -2.12 -17.89 -1.91
C SER A 122 -1.95 -16.62 -2.77
N GLY A 123 -2.21 -15.44 -2.20
CA GLY A 123 -2.03 -14.13 -2.82
C GLY A 123 -3.25 -13.57 -3.55
N ALA A 124 -4.45 -14.09 -3.28
CA ALA A 124 -5.68 -13.40 -3.65
C ALA A 124 -5.90 -12.19 -2.73
N VAL A 125 -6.50 -11.12 -3.26
CA VAL A 125 -6.85 -9.93 -2.47
C VAL A 125 -8.34 -9.96 -2.17
N VAL A 126 -8.70 -10.00 -0.89
CA VAL A 126 -10.11 -9.99 -0.47
C VAL A 126 -10.58 -8.54 -0.29
N GLY A 127 -11.76 -8.20 -0.82
CA GLY A 127 -12.39 -6.90 -0.67
C GLY A 127 -13.85 -7.02 -0.24
N MET A 128 -14.40 -5.88 0.19
CA MET A 128 -15.75 -5.76 0.70
C MET A 128 -16.70 -5.37 -0.44
N HIS A 129 -17.72 -6.19 -0.67
CA HIS A 129 -18.77 -5.95 -1.64
C HIS A 129 -20.09 -5.64 -0.92
N GLY A 130 -20.21 -4.41 -0.41
CA GLY A 130 -21.29 -4.02 0.48
C GLY A 130 -21.25 -4.75 1.83
N TYR A 131 -22.38 -4.75 2.54
CA TYR A 131 -22.60 -5.59 3.72
C TYR A 131 -23.54 -6.74 3.44
N THR A 132 -24.70 -6.44 2.84
CA THR A 132 -25.69 -7.47 2.50
C THR A 132 -26.01 -7.57 1.03
N HIS A 133 -25.60 -6.63 0.19
CA HIS A 133 -25.93 -6.59 -1.23
C HIS A 133 -27.46 -6.70 -1.49
N GLN A 134 -28.26 -6.09 -0.60
CA GLN A 134 -29.72 -6.07 -0.63
C GLN A 134 -30.26 -5.00 0.33
N VAL A 135 -31.55 -4.69 0.23
CA VAL A 135 -32.28 -3.81 1.15
C VAL A 135 -33.62 -4.40 1.57
N GLY A 136 -33.98 -4.14 2.82
CA GLY A 136 -35.29 -4.42 3.38
C GLY A 136 -35.34 -5.67 4.26
N GLY A 137 -36.52 -5.91 4.83
CA GLY A 137 -36.78 -7.01 5.76
C GLY A 137 -37.99 -7.86 5.38
N VAL A 138 -38.50 -7.70 4.15
CA VAL A 138 -39.66 -8.41 3.62
C VAL A 138 -39.41 -8.80 2.16
N PHE A 139 -40.14 -9.81 1.67
CA PHE A 139 -40.11 -10.16 0.25
C PHE A 139 -40.55 -8.96 -0.61
N ARG A 140 -39.89 -8.79 -1.76
CA ARG A 140 -40.20 -7.75 -2.75
C ARG A 140 -40.18 -8.35 -4.16
N ASP A 141 -41.20 -8.06 -4.96
CA ASP A 141 -41.29 -8.58 -6.34
C ASP A 141 -40.20 -8.04 -7.29
N ASP A 142 -39.49 -6.99 -6.90
CA ASP A 142 -38.37 -6.40 -7.65
C ASP A 142 -37.00 -7.01 -7.30
N GLY A 143 -36.94 -8.00 -6.42
CA GLY A 143 -35.71 -8.72 -6.06
C GLY A 143 -34.77 -7.97 -5.11
N GLN A 144 -35.08 -6.74 -4.69
CA GLN A 144 -34.18 -5.92 -3.85
C GLN A 144 -33.86 -6.53 -2.47
N HIS A 145 -34.64 -7.52 -2.04
CA HIS A 145 -34.54 -8.23 -0.76
C HIS A 145 -33.62 -9.47 -0.82
N GLU A 146 -33.02 -9.76 -1.98
CA GLU A 146 -32.16 -10.92 -2.21
C GLU A 146 -30.71 -10.47 -2.39
N SER A 147 -29.81 -10.95 -1.52
CA SER A 147 -28.37 -10.74 -1.67
C SER A 147 -27.88 -11.22 -3.04
N GLY A 148 -27.04 -10.41 -3.69
CA GLY A 148 -26.50 -10.71 -5.03
C GLY A 148 -27.41 -10.28 -6.19
N ILE A 149 -28.65 -9.86 -5.92
CA ILE A 149 -29.59 -9.36 -6.92
C ILE A 149 -30.05 -7.93 -6.59
N GLY A 150 -30.24 -7.65 -5.30
CA GLY A 150 -30.68 -6.35 -4.83
C GLY A 150 -29.58 -5.30 -4.88
N ASN A 151 -29.99 -4.04 -4.74
CA ASN A 151 -29.10 -2.93 -4.49
C ASN A 151 -29.11 -2.67 -2.99
N GLU A 152 -27.95 -2.32 -2.45
CA GLU A 152 -27.84 -1.98 -1.03
C GLU A 152 -27.97 -0.48 -0.78
N PHE A 153 -27.43 0.32 -1.70
CA PHE A 153 -27.37 1.76 -1.60
C PHE A 153 -28.22 2.41 -2.70
N PHE A 154 -28.65 3.64 -2.46
CA PHE A 154 -29.42 4.44 -3.41
C PHE A 154 -30.64 3.70 -4.01
N VAL A 155 -31.50 3.17 -3.13
CA VAL A 155 -32.76 2.52 -3.52
C VAL A 155 -33.91 3.52 -3.33
N PRO A 156 -34.51 4.07 -4.41
CA PRO A 156 -35.38 5.24 -4.33
C PRO A 156 -36.62 5.10 -3.44
N ASP A 157 -37.13 3.89 -3.27
CA ASP A 157 -38.31 3.60 -2.44
C ASP A 157 -37.96 3.08 -1.03
N ALA A 158 -36.68 3.02 -0.69
CA ALA A 158 -36.16 2.75 0.66
C ALA A 158 -35.32 3.94 1.13
N GLY A 159 -36.00 4.96 1.67
CA GLY A 159 -35.43 6.28 1.96
C GLY A 159 -34.22 6.27 2.90
N GLU A 160 -34.10 5.27 3.78
CA GLU A 160 -32.94 5.04 4.64
C GLU A 160 -31.65 4.86 3.83
N THR A 161 -31.72 4.19 2.67
CA THR A 161 -30.57 3.89 1.81
C THR A 161 -30.00 5.10 1.08
N MET A 162 -30.66 6.25 1.18
CA MET A 162 -30.27 7.50 0.53
C MET A 162 -29.46 8.42 1.46
N THR A 163 -28.97 7.89 2.59
CA THR A 163 -28.26 8.67 3.61
C THR A 163 -26.80 8.25 3.75
N PRO A 164 -25.89 9.19 4.10
CA PRO A 164 -24.52 8.84 4.49
C PRO A 164 -24.47 7.96 5.74
N GLN A 165 -25.37 8.19 6.70
CA GLN A 165 -25.43 7.41 7.95
C GLN A 165 -25.74 5.94 7.71
N PHE A 166 -26.62 5.64 6.75
CA PHE A 166 -26.85 4.25 6.35
C PHE A 166 -25.59 3.66 5.71
N ALA A 167 -24.91 4.40 4.83
CA ALA A 167 -23.68 3.93 4.22
C ALA A 167 -22.58 3.64 5.25
N SER A 168 -22.37 4.53 6.23
CA SER A 168 -21.36 4.34 7.27
C SER A 168 -21.69 3.14 8.15
N GLN A 169 -22.95 3.01 8.59
CA GLN A 169 -23.41 1.87 9.37
C GLN A 169 -23.15 0.54 8.65
N ARG A 170 -23.44 0.46 7.33
CA ARG A 170 -23.19 -0.76 6.56
C ARG A 170 -21.72 -1.11 6.46
N VAL A 171 -20.87 -0.12 6.22
CA VAL A 171 -19.41 -0.33 6.16
C VAL A 171 -18.88 -0.80 7.51
N GLU A 172 -19.31 -0.18 8.61
CA GLU A 172 -18.92 -0.56 9.97
C GLU A 172 -19.36 -1.99 10.32
N GLU A 173 -20.62 -2.34 10.05
CA GLU A 173 -21.17 -3.69 10.26
C GLU A 173 -20.40 -4.75 9.46
N ALA A 174 -20.10 -4.45 8.19
CA ALA A 174 -19.29 -5.31 7.33
C ALA A 174 -17.86 -5.44 7.84
N ALA A 175 -17.19 -4.34 8.20
CA ALA A 175 -15.82 -4.35 8.70
C ALA A 175 -15.70 -5.18 9.99
N GLU A 176 -16.67 -5.06 10.89
CA GLU A 176 -16.74 -5.86 12.10
C GLU A 176 -16.91 -7.36 11.82
N THR A 177 -17.75 -7.66 10.85
CA THR A 177 -18.00 -9.03 10.37
C THR A 177 -16.72 -9.64 9.77
N PHE A 178 -16.00 -8.90 8.92
CA PHE A 178 -14.69 -9.30 8.39
C PHE A 178 -13.68 -9.58 9.52
N ARG A 179 -13.58 -8.68 10.50
CA ARG A 179 -12.65 -8.81 11.62
C ARG A 179 -12.95 -10.05 12.45
N ARG A 180 -14.21 -10.31 12.79
CA ARG A 180 -14.63 -11.50 13.54
C ARG A 180 -14.40 -12.81 12.76
N ALA A 181 -14.42 -12.75 11.43
CA ALA A 181 -14.06 -13.88 10.55
C ALA A 181 -12.54 -14.05 10.35
N GLY A 182 -11.70 -13.18 10.93
CA GLY A 182 -10.24 -13.22 10.73
C GLY A 182 -9.81 -12.87 9.31
N LEU A 183 -10.54 -11.94 8.66
CA LEU A 183 -10.28 -11.44 7.32
C LEU A 183 -10.10 -9.91 7.35
N PHE A 184 -9.35 -9.37 6.40
CA PHE A 184 -9.19 -7.93 6.20
C PHE A 184 -9.65 -7.54 4.78
N PRO A 185 -10.52 -6.52 4.63
CA PRO A 185 -10.95 -6.05 3.32
C PRO A 185 -9.99 -4.98 2.78
N TYR A 186 -9.20 -5.34 1.75
CA TYR A 186 -8.19 -4.45 1.16
C TYR A 186 -8.74 -3.41 0.18
N PHE A 187 -9.95 -3.63 -0.34
CA PHE A 187 -10.61 -2.70 -1.24
C PHE A 187 -12.12 -2.69 -1.00
N TRP A 188 -12.75 -1.58 -1.38
CA TRP A 188 -14.19 -1.44 -1.45
C TRP A 188 -14.70 -1.60 -2.89
N GLU A 189 -15.88 -2.19 -3.02
CA GLU A 189 -16.68 -2.10 -4.23
C GLU A 189 -18.17 -2.09 -3.86
N ALA A 190 -18.91 -1.12 -4.39
CA ALA A 190 -20.30 -0.92 -4.05
C ALA A 190 -21.20 -1.86 -4.87
N PRO A 191 -22.12 -2.61 -4.24
CA PRO A 191 -23.20 -3.33 -4.90
C PRO A 191 -23.78 -2.64 -6.13
N HIS A 192 -23.59 -3.26 -7.29
CA HIS A 192 -24.04 -2.77 -8.59
C HIS A 192 -23.68 -1.31 -8.94
N TYR A 193 -22.69 -0.73 -8.26
CA TYR A 193 -22.22 0.64 -8.44
C TYR A 193 -23.31 1.73 -8.25
N HIS A 194 -24.36 1.44 -7.48
CA HIS A 194 -25.48 2.35 -7.25
C HIS A 194 -25.27 3.15 -5.96
N THR A 195 -24.63 4.32 -6.06
CA THR A 195 -24.26 5.15 -4.90
C THR A 195 -24.53 6.64 -5.13
N LEU A 196 -24.76 7.37 -4.05
CA LEU A 196 -24.79 8.84 -4.03
C LEU A 196 -23.38 9.43 -3.77
N PRO A 197 -23.10 10.69 -4.18
CA PRO A 197 -21.82 11.34 -3.93
C PRO A 197 -21.40 11.38 -2.46
N GLU A 198 -22.35 11.61 -1.56
CA GLU A 198 -22.09 11.66 -0.12
C GLU A 198 -21.78 10.27 0.45
N GLN A 199 -22.31 9.20 -0.16
CA GLN A 199 -21.97 7.82 0.22
C GLN A 199 -20.57 7.45 -0.30
N ASP A 200 -20.22 7.86 -1.52
CA ASP A 200 -18.84 7.69 -2.03
C ASP A 200 -17.81 8.47 -1.20
N ALA A 201 -18.21 9.58 -0.57
CA ALA A 201 -17.38 10.26 0.43
C ALA A 201 -17.19 9.40 1.69
N VAL A 202 -18.27 8.79 2.22
CA VAL A 202 -18.18 7.83 3.35
C VAL A 202 -17.26 6.66 3.00
N PHE A 203 -17.46 5.98 1.87
CA PHE A 203 -16.63 4.82 1.49
C PHE A 203 -15.16 5.21 1.34
N ARG A 204 -14.87 6.41 0.85
CA ARG A 204 -13.50 6.94 0.86
C ARG A 204 -13.01 7.19 2.27
N ASN A 205 -13.80 7.60 3.27
CA ASN A 205 -13.26 7.69 4.64
C ASN A 205 -12.76 6.34 5.19
N TYR A 206 -13.34 5.21 4.78
CA TYR A 206 -12.91 3.87 5.21
C TYR A 206 -11.83 3.22 4.33
N PHE A 207 -11.87 3.46 3.01
CA PHE A 207 -11.01 2.78 2.04
C PHE A 207 -10.24 3.77 1.17
N GLY A 208 -8.93 3.58 1.07
CA GLY A 208 -8.09 4.27 0.09
C GLY A 208 -8.13 3.66 -1.31
N LEU A 209 -8.61 2.43 -1.42
CA LEU A 209 -8.62 1.65 -2.66
C LEU A 209 -10.02 1.14 -2.95
N HIS A 210 -10.51 1.49 -4.13
CA HIS A 210 -11.83 1.14 -4.63
C HIS A 210 -11.64 0.37 -5.93
N PHE A 211 -12.10 -0.87 -6.00
CA PHE A 211 -12.04 -1.63 -7.25
C PHE A 211 -13.28 -1.34 -8.11
N GLN A 212 -13.58 -0.07 -8.31
CA GLN A 212 -14.67 0.38 -9.17
C GLN A 212 -14.26 1.66 -9.88
N ALA A 213 -15.02 2.07 -10.89
CA ALA A 213 -14.90 3.42 -11.41
C ALA A 213 -15.42 4.43 -10.38
N ASP A 214 -14.93 5.67 -10.43
CA ASP A 214 -15.56 6.80 -9.76
C ASP A 214 -16.94 7.05 -10.41
N MET A 215 -18.00 6.67 -9.70
CA MET A 215 -19.36 6.67 -10.23
C MET A 215 -19.92 8.06 -10.47
N GLN A 216 -19.38 9.07 -9.77
CA GLN A 216 -19.85 10.45 -9.85
C GLN A 216 -19.07 11.24 -10.90
N ALA A 217 -17.75 11.04 -10.97
CA ALA A 217 -16.90 11.77 -11.91
C ALA A 217 -16.90 11.13 -13.30
N ASN A 218 -16.69 9.82 -13.40
CA ASN A 218 -16.65 9.10 -14.68
C ASN A 218 -16.82 7.58 -14.51
N ARG A 219 -18.06 7.11 -14.60
CA ARG A 219 -18.40 5.68 -14.54
C ARG A 219 -17.84 4.81 -15.67
N ASN A 220 -17.42 5.41 -16.78
CA ASN A 220 -16.90 4.70 -17.95
C ASN A 220 -15.38 4.88 -18.10
N ALA A 221 -14.68 5.12 -16.99
CA ALA A 221 -13.26 5.35 -16.98
C ALA A 221 -12.50 4.18 -17.60
N LEU A 222 -11.46 4.51 -18.39
CA LEU A 222 -10.60 3.54 -19.05
C LEU A 222 -9.34 3.24 -18.23
N HIS A 223 -9.06 4.06 -17.20
CA HIS A 223 -7.86 4.02 -16.38
C HIS A 223 -8.19 4.38 -14.92
N PRO A 224 -7.30 4.06 -13.96
CA PRO A 224 -7.47 4.45 -12.58
C PRO A 224 -7.65 5.96 -12.40
N GLN A 225 -8.48 6.35 -11.44
CA GLN A 225 -8.78 7.73 -11.11
C GLN A 225 -8.30 8.02 -9.69
N TYR A 226 -7.53 9.08 -9.54
CA TYR A 226 -6.92 9.46 -8.27
C TYR A 226 -7.68 10.67 -7.69
N SER A 227 -8.16 10.52 -6.46
CA SER A 227 -8.56 11.63 -5.62
C SER A 227 -7.34 12.07 -4.81
N THR A 228 -7.03 13.36 -4.82
CA THR A 228 -5.85 13.93 -4.12
C THR A 228 -6.24 14.96 -3.06
N ALA A 229 -7.53 15.12 -2.81
CA ALA A 229 -8.06 16.11 -1.85
C ALA A 229 -8.34 15.45 -0.50
N ARG A 230 -8.29 16.26 0.56
CA ARG A 230 -8.74 15.84 1.89
C ARG A 230 -10.26 15.65 1.88
N ASN A 231 -10.69 14.52 2.40
CA ASN A 231 -12.08 14.15 2.56
C ASN A 231 -12.45 14.15 4.05
N ALA A 232 -13.52 14.86 4.40
CA ALA A 232 -14.06 14.95 5.75
C ALA A 232 -15.54 14.56 5.77
N GLY A 233 -15.93 13.63 4.89
CA GLY A 233 -17.32 13.24 4.66
C GLY A 233 -17.97 12.54 5.85
N ASP A 234 -17.23 11.65 6.52
CA ASP A 234 -17.70 10.90 7.70
C ASP A 234 -16.53 10.42 8.56
N GLY A 235 -16.68 10.48 9.89
CA GLY A 235 -15.64 10.05 10.84
C GLY A 235 -14.31 10.80 10.74
N ALA A 236 -13.21 10.04 10.78
CA ALA A 236 -11.85 10.54 10.67
C ALA A 236 -11.56 11.07 9.25
N PRO A 237 -10.95 12.27 9.10
CA PRO A 237 -10.54 12.76 7.80
C PRO A 237 -9.58 11.80 7.09
N SER A 238 -9.59 11.81 5.77
CA SER A 238 -8.68 10.99 4.95
C SER A 238 -8.08 11.81 3.81
N LEU A 239 -6.85 11.51 3.41
CA LEU A 239 -6.23 12.11 2.23
C LEU A 239 -6.14 11.11 1.07
N GLY A 240 -6.84 11.45 0.00
CA GLY A 240 -6.78 10.75 -1.27
C GLY A 240 -7.40 9.35 -1.29
N ALA A 241 -7.66 8.86 -2.50
CA ALA A 241 -8.22 7.53 -2.77
C ALA A 241 -7.99 7.18 -4.25
N VAL A 242 -7.97 5.89 -4.58
CA VAL A 242 -7.80 5.40 -5.95
C VAL A 242 -8.99 4.54 -6.34
N ASN A 243 -9.66 4.93 -7.43
CA ASN A 243 -10.72 4.16 -8.07
C ASN A 243 -10.15 3.43 -9.28
N VAL A 244 -10.15 2.09 -9.27
CA VAL A 244 -9.67 1.25 -10.37
C VAL A 244 -10.87 0.68 -11.13
N PRO A 245 -11.13 1.09 -12.38
CA PRO A 245 -12.29 0.60 -13.13
C PRO A 245 -12.07 -0.81 -13.68
N THR A 246 -13.15 -1.43 -14.18
CA THR A 246 -13.13 -2.67 -14.99
C THR A 246 -13.64 -2.43 -16.42
N PRO A 247 -12.87 -1.77 -17.31
CA PRO A 247 -13.37 -1.29 -18.60
C PRO A 247 -13.66 -2.40 -19.64
N LEU A 248 -13.20 -3.63 -19.37
CA LEU A 248 -13.55 -4.81 -20.15
C LEU A 248 -14.88 -5.44 -19.71
N SER A 249 -15.46 -4.93 -18.61
CA SER A 249 -16.74 -5.35 -18.03
C SER A 249 -16.69 -6.80 -17.52
N TYR A 250 -17.69 -7.62 -17.83
CA TYR A 250 -17.80 -9.01 -17.36
C TYR A 250 -18.18 -9.97 -18.47
N ILE A 251 -18.21 -11.27 -18.13
CA ILE A 251 -18.73 -12.33 -18.99
C ILE A 251 -20.15 -12.67 -18.52
N PRO A 252 -21.21 -12.24 -19.23
CA PRO A 252 -22.58 -12.65 -18.91
C PRO A 252 -22.78 -14.15 -19.08
N TYR A 253 -23.73 -14.73 -18.31
CA TYR A 253 -24.03 -16.18 -18.31
C TYR A 253 -24.36 -16.77 -19.69
N ASN A 254 -24.83 -15.93 -20.63
CA ASN A 254 -25.24 -16.31 -21.98
C ASN A 254 -24.22 -15.88 -23.07
N ARG A 255 -23.03 -15.44 -22.68
CA ARG A 255 -21.98 -15.00 -23.60
C ARG A 255 -20.70 -15.80 -23.39
N ASP A 256 -19.87 -15.81 -24.42
CA ASP A 256 -18.58 -16.48 -24.38
C ASP A 256 -17.44 -15.52 -24.00
N VAL A 257 -16.28 -16.09 -23.67
CA VAL A 257 -15.02 -15.42 -23.31
C VAL A 257 -14.54 -14.43 -24.37
N ASP A 258 -15.03 -14.57 -25.61
CA ASP A 258 -14.75 -13.67 -26.73
C ASP A 258 -15.13 -12.21 -26.45
N ILE A 259 -16.07 -11.94 -25.54
CA ILE A 259 -16.39 -10.57 -25.11
C ILE A 259 -15.20 -9.86 -24.50
N ILE A 260 -14.32 -10.59 -23.79
CA ILE A 260 -13.07 -10.07 -23.23
C ILE A 260 -11.99 -10.13 -24.31
N MET A 261 -11.80 -11.29 -24.95
CA MET A 261 -10.69 -11.51 -25.89
C MET A 261 -10.70 -10.54 -27.08
N ASN A 262 -11.89 -10.14 -27.55
CA ASN A 262 -12.02 -9.25 -28.69
C ASN A 262 -11.72 -7.78 -28.36
N GLN A 263 -11.60 -7.40 -27.09
CA GLN A 263 -11.26 -6.03 -26.70
C GLN A 263 -9.74 -5.83 -26.52
N LEU A 264 -9.00 -6.89 -26.21
CA LEU A 264 -7.58 -6.83 -25.89
C LEU A 264 -6.72 -6.35 -27.06
N GLY A 265 -5.83 -5.39 -26.78
CA GLY A 265 -4.88 -4.83 -27.75
C GLY A 265 -5.51 -3.92 -28.82
N LYS A 266 -6.81 -3.59 -28.71
CA LYS A 266 -7.52 -2.72 -29.66
C LYS A 266 -7.74 -1.29 -29.15
N SER A 267 -7.46 -1.04 -27.88
CA SER A 267 -7.61 0.25 -27.21
C SER A 267 -6.60 0.39 -26.08
N ASP A 268 -6.52 1.60 -25.53
CA ASP A 268 -5.76 1.97 -24.33
C ASP A 268 -6.41 1.51 -23.01
N LYS A 269 -7.67 1.03 -23.04
CA LYS A 269 -8.37 0.47 -21.88
C LYS A 269 -7.46 -0.37 -20.97
N LEU A 270 -7.49 -0.06 -19.68
CA LEU A 270 -6.99 -0.94 -18.62
C LEU A 270 -7.57 -2.35 -18.83
N PRO A 271 -6.72 -3.38 -18.99
CA PRO A 271 -7.19 -4.76 -19.01
C PRO A 271 -7.66 -5.13 -17.60
N ALA A 272 -8.94 -4.94 -17.31
CA ALA A 272 -9.55 -5.26 -16.04
C ALA A 272 -11.02 -5.65 -16.26
N PHE A 273 -11.41 -6.78 -15.66
CA PHE A 273 -12.75 -7.34 -15.77
C PHE A 273 -13.16 -8.02 -14.48
N PHE A 274 -14.46 -8.29 -14.32
CA PHE A 274 -14.99 -9.08 -13.23
C PHE A 274 -15.72 -10.33 -13.73
N PHE A 275 -15.82 -11.35 -12.88
CA PHE A 275 -16.35 -12.66 -13.23
C PHE A 275 -17.06 -13.30 -12.04
N HIS A 276 -18.22 -13.90 -12.29
CA HIS A 276 -18.97 -14.64 -11.28
C HIS A 276 -18.48 -16.10 -11.24
N PRO A 277 -17.79 -16.55 -10.17
CA PRO A 277 -17.17 -17.87 -10.16
C PRO A 277 -18.19 -19.02 -10.23
N PHE A 278 -19.44 -18.80 -9.79
CA PHE A 278 -20.49 -19.81 -9.88
C PHE A 278 -20.86 -20.21 -11.34
N LEU A 279 -20.47 -19.42 -12.36
CA LEU A 279 -20.66 -19.80 -13.76
C LEU A 279 -19.87 -21.06 -14.14
N GLU A 280 -18.82 -21.39 -13.39
CA GLU A 280 -18.00 -22.59 -13.58
C GLU A 280 -18.68 -23.84 -13.00
N PHE A 281 -19.55 -23.69 -12.00
CA PHE A 281 -20.01 -24.80 -11.14
C PHE A 281 -20.74 -25.91 -11.90
N ARG A 282 -21.51 -25.54 -12.94
CA ARG A 282 -22.23 -26.50 -13.79
C ARG A 282 -21.32 -27.41 -14.63
N HIS A 283 -20.05 -27.05 -14.77
CA HIS A 283 -19.08 -27.79 -15.57
C HIS A 283 -18.24 -28.76 -14.74
N LEU A 284 -18.21 -28.60 -13.42
CA LEU A 284 -17.36 -29.35 -12.51
C LEU A 284 -17.90 -30.76 -12.25
N ILE A 285 -16.98 -31.72 -12.19
CA ILE A 285 -17.28 -33.14 -12.03
C ILE A 285 -16.91 -33.56 -10.60
N PRO A 286 -17.81 -34.22 -9.86
CA PRO A 286 -17.47 -34.75 -8.53
C PRO A 286 -16.38 -35.81 -8.64
N VAL A 287 -15.42 -35.80 -7.72
CA VAL A 287 -14.40 -36.84 -7.59
C VAL A 287 -14.90 -37.89 -6.60
N THR A 288 -14.95 -39.14 -7.03
CA THR A 288 -15.39 -40.27 -6.21
C THR A 288 -14.28 -41.30 -6.02
N ASP A 289 -14.35 -42.06 -4.94
CA ASP A 289 -13.54 -43.27 -4.75
C ASP A 289 -14.04 -44.44 -5.65
N ASP A 290 -13.40 -45.60 -5.51
CA ASP A 290 -13.74 -46.81 -6.27
C ASP A 290 -15.16 -47.35 -5.97
N GLU A 291 -15.75 -46.94 -4.84
CA GLU A 291 -17.10 -47.31 -4.41
C GLU A 291 -18.16 -46.29 -4.85
N GLY A 292 -17.74 -45.17 -5.44
CA GLY A 292 -18.61 -44.08 -5.88
C GLY A 292 -18.93 -43.05 -4.80
N ASN A 293 -18.29 -43.12 -3.62
CA ASN A 293 -18.48 -42.13 -2.57
C ASN A 293 -17.66 -40.87 -2.86
N PRO A 294 -18.15 -39.65 -2.51
CA PRO A 294 -17.38 -38.42 -2.71
C PRO A 294 -16.06 -38.44 -1.94
N VAL A 295 -14.96 -38.13 -2.63
CA VAL A 295 -13.68 -37.88 -1.98
C VAL A 295 -13.76 -36.54 -1.26
N VAL A 296 -13.37 -36.49 0.02
CA VAL A 296 -13.44 -35.29 0.85
C VAL A 296 -12.03 -34.75 1.13
N ARG A 297 -11.86 -33.44 1.00
CA ARG A 297 -10.67 -32.68 1.41
C ARG A 297 -11.13 -31.56 2.33
N ASP A 298 -10.50 -31.36 3.48
CA ASP A 298 -10.82 -30.26 4.41
C ASP A 298 -12.33 -30.13 4.74
N GLY A 299 -13.03 -31.26 4.89
CA GLY A 299 -14.47 -31.30 5.18
C GLY A 299 -15.41 -31.03 3.99
N LEU A 300 -14.90 -30.75 2.79
CA LEU A 300 -15.71 -30.51 1.59
C LEU A 300 -15.49 -31.57 0.51
N PRO A 301 -16.53 -31.97 -0.24
CA PRO A 301 -16.40 -32.86 -1.40
C PRO A 301 -15.49 -32.27 -2.47
N LEU A 302 -14.65 -33.11 -3.07
CA LEU A 302 -13.70 -32.74 -4.10
C LEU A 302 -14.38 -32.70 -5.47
N TYR A 303 -14.14 -31.62 -6.21
CA TYR A 303 -14.57 -31.45 -7.58
C TYR A 303 -13.35 -31.20 -8.45
N ARG A 304 -13.44 -31.61 -9.71
CA ARG A 304 -12.41 -31.35 -10.72
C ARG A 304 -13.01 -30.75 -11.98
N TYR A 305 -12.17 -30.05 -12.72
CA TYR A 305 -12.49 -29.63 -14.07
C TYR A 305 -12.55 -30.83 -15.03
N PRO A 306 -13.42 -30.79 -16.06
CA PRO A 306 -13.41 -31.78 -17.13
C PRO A 306 -12.13 -31.68 -17.95
N ASP A 307 -11.67 -32.80 -18.49
CA ASP A 307 -10.43 -32.84 -19.30
C ASP A 307 -10.56 -32.00 -20.59
N ALA A 308 -11.78 -31.89 -21.12
CA ALA A 308 -12.08 -30.99 -22.24
C ALA A 308 -12.33 -29.56 -21.75
N GLU A 309 -11.78 -28.56 -22.45
CA GLU A 309 -11.95 -27.14 -22.15
C GLU A 309 -13.40 -26.66 -22.38
N LYS A 310 -14.28 -26.90 -21.41
CA LYS A 310 -15.72 -26.61 -21.52
C LYS A 310 -16.14 -25.34 -20.77
N SER A 311 -15.46 -25.01 -19.68
CA SER A 311 -15.83 -23.86 -18.85
C SER A 311 -15.33 -22.53 -19.42
N HIS A 312 -15.70 -21.40 -18.81
CA HIS A 312 -15.19 -20.10 -19.25
C HIS A 312 -13.71 -19.96 -18.88
N LEU A 313 -13.32 -20.28 -17.65
CA LEU A 313 -11.92 -20.15 -17.22
C LEU A 313 -10.97 -21.09 -17.96
N GLN A 314 -11.37 -22.35 -18.22
CA GLN A 314 -10.54 -23.28 -18.99
C GLN A 314 -10.24 -22.78 -20.41
N ARG A 315 -11.15 -22.03 -21.03
CA ARG A 315 -10.97 -21.47 -22.36
C ARG A 315 -10.32 -20.09 -22.35
N LEU A 316 -10.57 -19.30 -21.31
CA LEU A 316 -10.08 -17.93 -21.21
C LEU A 316 -8.59 -17.88 -20.87
N LEU A 317 -8.17 -18.60 -19.82
CA LEU A 317 -6.80 -18.47 -19.27
C LEU A 317 -5.70 -18.84 -20.27
N PRO A 318 -5.77 -19.97 -21.01
CA PRO A 318 -4.75 -20.30 -22.01
C PRO A 318 -4.69 -19.28 -23.14
N ARG A 319 -5.83 -18.80 -23.64
CA ARG A 319 -5.91 -17.81 -24.72
C ARG A 319 -5.33 -16.44 -24.31
N LEU A 320 -5.45 -16.07 -23.04
CA LEU A 320 -4.82 -14.87 -22.49
C LEU A 320 -3.30 -15.03 -22.43
N ALA A 321 -2.82 -16.17 -21.92
CA ALA A 321 -1.41 -16.49 -21.86
C ALA A 321 -0.77 -16.50 -23.26
N GLU A 322 -1.44 -17.08 -24.26
CA GLU A 322 -1.02 -17.04 -25.68
C GLU A 322 -0.89 -15.61 -26.24
N LYS A 323 -1.69 -14.67 -25.73
CA LYS A 323 -1.61 -13.25 -26.08
C LYS A 323 -0.58 -12.47 -25.23
N GLY A 324 0.15 -13.16 -24.35
CA GLY A 324 1.14 -12.58 -23.45
C GLY A 324 0.55 -11.81 -22.28
N TYR A 325 -0.71 -12.07 -21.92
CA TYR A 325 -1.34 -11.46 -20.74
C TYR A 325 -1.11 -12.31 -19.49
N GLY A 326 -0.52 -11.70 -18.47
CA GLY A 326 -0.42 -12.21 -17.10
C GLY A 326 -1.36 -11.46 -16.16
N PHE A 327 -1.61 -12.04 -14.99
CA PHE A 327 -2.47 -11.44 -13.98
C PHE A 327 -1.66 -10.80 -12.86
N ILE A 328 -2.12 -9.65 -12.38
CA ILE A 328 -1.53 -8.92 -11.27
C ILE A 328 -2.56 -8.78 -10.14
N SER A 329 -2.10 -8.73 -8.88
CA SER A 329 -3.00 -8.42 -7.77
C SER A 329 -3.34 -6.92 -7.76
N LEU A 330 -4.47 -6.53 -7.17
CA LEU A 330 -4.84 -5.12 -7.13
C LEU A 330 -3.88 -4.30 -6.26
N THR A 331 -3.36 -4.92 -5.19
CA THR A 331 -2.37 -4.34 -4.27
C THR A 331 -0.94 -4.41 -4.80
N ASP A 332 -0.65 -5.09 -5.90
CA ASP A 332 0.61 -4.90 -6.65
C ASP A 332 0.45 -3.85 -7.75
N PHE A 333 -0.78 -3.68 -8.25
CA PHE A 333 -1.12 -2.65 -9.24
C PHE A 333 -1.18 -1.25 -8.61
N ILE A 334 -1.75 -1.13 -7.41
CA ILE A 334 -1.72 0.06 -6.54
C ILE A 334 -1.03 -0.33 -5.21
N PRO A 335 0.31 -0.29 -5.15
CA PRO A 335 1.07 -0.84 -4.01
C PRO A 335 1.05 0.01 -2.77
N PHE A 336 1.07 1.34 -2.91
CA PHE A 336 0.90 2.26 -1.80
C PHE A 336 -0.55 2.70 -1.75
N VAL A 337 -1.33 2.16 -0.82
CA VAL A 337 -2.74 2.48 -0.67
C VAL A 337 -2.90 3.63 0.33
N PRO A 338 -3.54 4.75 -0.08
CA PRO A 338 -3.84 5.86 0.84
C PRO A 338 -4.56 5.39 2.10
N ALA A 339 -4.02 5.67 3.28
CA ALA A 339 -4.48 5.10 4.54
C ALA A 339 -4.83 6.21 5.54
N HIS A 340 -4.39 6.07 6.78
CA HIS A 340 -4.78 6.89 7.92
C HIS A 340 -4.25 8.32 7.81
N SER A 341 -5.04 9.29 8.27
CA SER A 341 -4.61 10.67 8.49
C SER A 341 -4.62 10.97 9.99
N VAL A 342 -3.43 11.11 10.58
CA VAL A 342 -3.28 11.30 12.03
C VAL A 342 -3.09 12.77 12.37
N LYS A 343 -3.97 13.34 13.19
CA LYS A 343 -3.86 14.76 13.57
C LYS A 343 -2.70 14.98 14.54
N VAL A 344 -1.72 15.78 14.10
CA VAL A 344 -0.49 16.13 14.86
C VAL A 344 -0.34 17.63 15.12
N GLY A 345 -1.06 18.49 14.38
CA GLY A 345 -0.96 19.95 14.49
C GLY A 345 -0.12 20.57 13.36
N THR A 346 -0.10 21.90 13.25
CA THR A 346 0.61 22.62 12.19
C THR A 346 2.02 23.01 12.61
N SER A 347 2.92 23.21 11.63
CA SER A 347 4.31 23.64 11.87
C SER A 347 5.12 22.68 12.75
N MET A 348 4.87 21.38 12.59
CA MET A 348 5.48 20.31 13.38
C MET A 348 6.71 19.68 12.71
N GLU A 349 7.33 20.35 11.72
CA GLU A 349 8.55 19.85 11.05
C GLU A 349 9.69 19.61 12.06
N GLY A 350 10.30 18.43 11.98
CA GLY A 350 11.31 17.93 12.93
C GLY A 350 10.80 17.76 14.38
N ALA A 351 9.48 17.83 14.60
CA ALA A 351 8.85 17.62 15.90
C ALA A 351 7.96 16.37 15.92
N VAL A 352 7.86 15.64 14.81
CA VAL A 352 7.14 14.37 14.69
C VAL A 352 8.12 13.28 14.27
N GLU A 353 8.02 12.13 14.91
CA GLU A 353 8.68 10.89 14.51
C GLU A 353 7.67 9.74 14.57
N THR A 354 7.97 8.65 13.85
CA THR A 354 7.14 7.44 13.85
C THR A 354 7.99 6.21 14.12
N ALA A 355 7.65 5.48 15.17
CA ALA A 355 8.30 4.21 15.53
C ALA A 355 7.42 3.43 16.53
N ASP A 356 7.63 2.11 16.62
CA ASP A 356 6.97 1.29 17.64
C ASP A 356 7.57 1.60 19.01
N VAL A 357 6.94 2.49 19.78
CA VAL A 357 7.40 2.86 21.13
C VAL A 357 6.59 2.14 22.21
N THR A 358 5.40 1.65 21.87
CA THR A 358 4.54 0.86 22.76
C THR A 358 4.97 -0.60 22.86
N GLY A 359 5.60 -1.14 21.81
CA GLY A 359 5.99 -2.55 21.66
C GLY A 359 4.86 -3.44 21.15
N ASP A 360 3.86 -2.88 20.47
CA ASP A 360 2.70 -3.62 19.94
C ASP A 360 2.91 -4.13 18.50
N GLY A 361 4.11 -3.90 17.96
CA GLY A 361 4.58 -4.34 16.66
C GLY A 361 4.09 -3.49 15.50
N GLN A 362 3.57 -2.28 15.72
CA GLN A 362 3.26 -1.30 14.67
C GLN A 362 3.81 0.08 15.08
N ALA A 363 3.95 1.01 14.15
CA ALA A 363 4.48 2.33 14.51
C ALA A 363 3.45 3.14 15.31
N ASP A 364 3.95 3.96 16.24
CA ASP A 364 3.20 5.00 16.92
C ASP A 364 3.60 6.38 16.39
N VAL A 365 2.78 7.40 16.63
CA VAL A 365 3.10 8.80 16.29
C VAL A 365 3.58 9.52 17.53
N VAL A 366 4.86 9.91 17.54
CA VAL A 366 5.51 10.62 18.64
C VAL A 366 5.69 12.08 18.27
N VAL A 367 5.25 12.98 19.13
CA VAL A 367 5.31 14.43 18.93
C VAL A 367 6.06 15.07 20.08
N TRP A 368 7.09 15.84 19.77
CA TRP A 368 7.70 16.77 20.72
C TRP A 368 6.94 18.09 20.70
N ASP A 369 6.02 18.29 21.67
CA ASP A 369 5.36 19.58 21.90
C ASP A 369 6.40 20.57 22.43
N ARG A 370 7.10 21.25 21.51
CA ARG A 370 8.16 22.22 21.81
C ARG A 370 7.67 23.40 22.63
N GLY A 371 6.38 23.74 22.55
CA GLY A 371 5.77 24.84 23.31
C GLY A 371 5.61 24.52 24.79
N LYS A 372 5.26 23.26 25.09
CA LYS A 372 5.12 22.77 26.47
C LYS A 372 6.38 22.11 27.02
N GLY A 373 7.29 21.69 26.16
CA GLY A 373 8.46 20.88 26.55
C GLY A 373 8.06 19.47 26.94
N GLU A 374 7.17 18.83 26.17
CA GLU A 374 6.61 17.52 26.47
C GLU A 374 6.73 16.59 25.27
N ILE A 375 6.96 15.31 25.53
CA ILE A 375 6.82 14.25 24.52
C ILE A 375 5.42 13.66 24.66
N VAL A 376 4.69 13.65 23.57
CA VAL A 376 3.31 13.20 23.47
C VAL A 376 3.25 12.09 22.44
N VAL A 377 2.66 10.96 22.79
CA VAL A 377 2.54 9.79 21.91
C VAL A 377 1.07 9.52 21.64
N ARG A 378 0.76 9.20 20.40
CA ARG A 378 -0.52 8.64 19.98
C ARG A 378 -0.26 7.23 19.46
N ASP A 379 -0.90 6.27 20.10
CA ASP A 379 -0.81 4.86 19.72
C ASP A 379 -1.22 4.68 18.25
N GLY A 380 -0.41 3.95 17.49
CA GLY A 380 -0.73 3.57 16.12
C GLY A 380 -1.95 2.67 16.06
N GLN A 381 -2.75 2.74 14.99
CA GLN A 381 -3.84 1.79 14.70
C GLN A 381 -3.88 1.48 13.20
N PHE A 382 -2.70 1.29 12.60
CA PHE A 382 -2.55 1.24 11.15
C PHE A 382 -2.95 -0.10 10.52
N ARG A 383 -3.25 -1.11 11.34
CA ARG A 383 -3.73 -2.44 10.91
C ARG A 383 -5.22 -2.47 10.55
N GLY A 384 -6.00 -1.52 11.05
CA GLY A 384 -7.44 -1.42 10.83
C GLY A 384 -7.80 -0.66 9.55
N LEU A 385 -9.09 -0.40 9.36
CA LEU A 385 -9.55 0.52 8.32
C LEU A 385 -9.19 1.96 8.68
N ARG A 386 -8.94 2.80 7.68
CA ARG A 386 -8.39 4.15 7.88
C ARG A 386 -9.29 5.14 8.62
N ASN A 387 -10.56 4.78 8.82
CA ASN A 387 -11.52 5.56 9.60
C ASN A 387 -11.57 5.19 11.09
N GLU A 388 -10.91 4.09 11.48
CA GLU A 388 -10.92 3.63 12.88
C GLU A 388 -10.16 4.64 13.75
N GLU A 389 -10.80 5.07 14.84
CA GLU A 389 -10.22 6.09 15.72
C GLU A 389 -9.01 5.55 16.49
N SER A 390 -7.86 6.20 16.29
CA SER A 390 -6.76 6.12 17.26
C SER A 390 -7.16 6.76 18.60
N GLY A 391 -6.67 6.18 19.70
CA GLY A 391 -6.84 6.76 21.04
C GLY A 391 -6.28 8.20 21.13
N PRO A 392 -6.69 8.98 22.15
CA PRO A 392 -6.19 10.34 22.30
C PRO A 392 -4.68 10.34 22.59
N PRO A 393 -3.95 11.37 22.13
CA PRO A 393 -2.54 11.51 22.43
C PRO A 393 -2.31 11.63 23.95
N ARG A 394 -1.28 10.94 24.46
CA ARG A 394 -0.91 10.90 25.87
C ARG A 394 0.48 11.49 26.07
N LYS A 395 0.64 12.31 27.11
CA LYS A 395 1.97 12.77 27.54
C LYS A 395 2.76 11.58 28.10
N TRP A 396 3.95 11.33 27.55
CA TRP A 396 4.83 10.25 27.99
C TRP A 396 5.97 10.72 28.88
N CYS A 397 6.49 11.95 28.67
CA CYS A 397 7.46 12.55 29.57
C CYS A 397 7.61 14.07 29.37
N ASP A 398 8.26 14.72 30.32
CA ASP A 398 8.73 16.10 30.21
C ASP A 398 10.15 16.15 29.61
N VAL A 399 10.28 16.83 28.47
CA VAL A 399 11.56 17.09 27.79
C VAL A 399 11.51 18.52 27.28
N ALA A 400 12.07 19.45 28.06
CA ALA A 400 12.14 20.86 27.65
C ALA A 400 12.89 21.00 26.32
N TYR A 401 12.34 21.75 25.38
CA TYR A 401 12.97 21.99 24.09
C TYR A 401 13.96 23.16 24.17
N GLY A 402 15.25 22.87 23.94
CA GLY A 402 16.25 23.88 23.62
C GLY A 402 16.24 24.18 22.12
N LYS A 403 16.36 25.46 21.74
CA LYS A 403 16.43 25.83 20.33
C LYS A 403 17.64 25.14 19.66
N GLY A 404 17.37 24.28 18.68
CA GLY A 404 18.39 23.49 17.99
C GLY A 404 18.69 22.14 18.64
N ASP A 405 17.88 21.69 19.61
CA ASP A 405 17.88 20.30 20.03
C ASP A 405 17.28 19.45 18.90
N VAL A 406 17.86 18.26 18.68
CA VAL A 406 17.39 17.27 17.71
C VAL A 406 17.21 15.92 18.39
N TRP A 407 16.44 15.05 17.80
CA TRP A 407 16.04 13.79 18.42
C TRP A 407 15.79 12.71 17.37
N THR A 408 15.74 11.46 17.83
CA THR A 408 15.36 10.30 17.01
C THR A 408 14.85 9.19 17.92
N LEU A 409 14.31 8.12 17.32
CA LEU A 409 13.80 6.93 18.01
C LEU A 409 14.57 5.70 17.53
N LEU A 410 15.03 4.85 18.46
CA LEU A 410 15.67 3.58 18.12
C LEU A 410 15.58 2.57 19.28
N ASP A 411 15.47 1.27 18.98
CA ASP A 411 15.50 0.20 19.98
C ASP A 411 16.96 -0.09 20.38
N ASP A 412 17.45 0.58 21.43
CA ASP A 412 18.87 0.55 21.79
C ASP A 412 19.27 -0.61 22.71
N ASP A 413 18.31 -1.19 23.44
CA ASP A 413 18.51 -2.36 24.29
C ASP A 413 17.90 -3.66 23.73
N GLY A 414 17.26 -3.62 22.56
CA GLY A 414 16.71 -4.77 21.87
C GLY A 414 15.51 -5.36 22.60
N ASP A 415 14.68 -4.55 23.25
CA ASP A 415 13.47 -4.99 23.96
C ASP A 415 12.21 -4.98 23.05
N GLY A 416 12.37 -4.56 21.80
CA GLY A 416 11.30 -4.46 20.81
C GLY A 416 10.57 -3.12 20.83
N LYS A 417 11.01 -2.15 21.65
CA LYS A 417 10.44 -0.80 21.70
C LYS A 417 11.50 0.20 21.33
N SER A 418 11.09 1.22 20.61
CA SER A 418 11.96 2.33 20.27
C SER A 418 12.08 3.28 21.46
N ASP A 419 13.31 3.60 21.81
CA ASP A 419 13.67 4.54 22.86
C ASP A 419 13.87 5.94 22.31
N LEU A 420 13.65 6.95 23.16
CA LEU A 420 13.87 8.34 22.80
C LEU A 420 15.33 8.73 23.02
N TRP A 421 15.93 9.30 21.98
CA TRP A 421 17.27 9.86 22.02
C TRP A 421 17.25 11.34 21.63
N VAL A 422 17.92 12.18 22.42
CA VAL A 422 17.96 13.63 22.24
C VAL A 422 19.40 14.11 22.24
N MET A 423 19.81 14.77 21.16
CA MET A 423 21.03 15.58 21.12
C MET A 423 20.68 17.03 21.44
N ARG A 424 21.15 17.50 22.59
CA ARG A 424 21.01 18.89 22.99
C ARG A 424 21.88 19.78 22.11
N SER A 425 21.38 20.96 21.81
CA SER A 425 22.11 22.10 21.22
C SER A 425 23.41 22.45 21.97
N THR A 426 23.50 22.07 23.25
CA THR A 426 24.69 22.23 24.11
C THR A 426 25.75 21.13 23.94
N GLY A 427 25.49 20.10 23.12
CA GLY A 427 26.39 18.95 22.89
C GLY A 427 26.24 17.81 23.90
N ALA A 428 25.17 17.81 24.70
CA ALA A 428 24.81 16.68 25.56
C ALA A 428 23.89 15.71 24.83
N MET A 429 24.23 14.42 24.84
CA MET A 429 23.35 13.35 24.38
C MET A 429 22.56 12.79 25.56
N GLU A 430 21.26 12.59 25.41
CA GLU A 430 20.36 12.05 26.42
C GLU A 430 19.54 10.90 25.84
N SER A 431 19.33 9.84 26.61
CA SER A 431 18.42 8.76 26.24
C SER A 431 17.35 8.52 27.30
N TYR A 432 16.18 8.09 26.84
CA TYR A 432 15.01 7.80 27.65
C TYR A 432 14.42 6.46 27.23
N ARG A 433 14.36 5.53 28.16
CA ARG A 433 13.87 4.16 27.97
C ARG A 433 12.36 4.14 27.78
N SER A 434 11.86 3.50 26.73
CA SER A 434 10.42 3.20 26.65
C SER A 434 10.04 2.14 27.70
N GLN A 435 8.89 2.32 28.36
CA GLN A 435 8.27 1.28 29.18
C GLN A 435 6.99 0.72 28.53
N GLY A 436 6.67 1.18 27.32
CA GLY A 436 5.43 0.85 26.59
C GLY A 436 4.27 1.81 26.87
N ASP A 437 4.36 2.63 27.92
CA ASP A 437 3.35 3.63 28.29
C ASP A 437 3.92 5.02 28.64
N ARG A 438 5.26 5.12 28.74
CA ARG A 438 6.00 6.34 29.07
C ARG A 438 7.47 6.20 28.70
N PHE A 439 8.16 7.33 28.61
CA PHE A 439 9.62 7.37 28.53
C PHE A 439 10.23 7.70 29.90
N VAL A 440 11.27 6.97 30.31
CA VAL A 440 11.98 7.17 31.58
C VAL A 440 13.43 7.56 31.29
N PRO A 441 13.96 8.66 31.87
CA PRO A 441 15.36 9.04 31.67
C PRO A 441 16.31 7.88 31.98
N ALA A 442 17.19 7.56 31.04
CA ALA A 442 18.12 6.45 31.16
C ALA A 442 19.55 6.95 31.38
N ARG A 443 20.13 7.70 30.43
CA ARG A 443 21.54 8.10 30.47
C ARG A 443 21.74 9.49 29.87
N THR A 444 22.82 10.15 30.30
CA THR A 444 23.26 11.45 29.75
C THR A 444 24.77 11.42 29.54
N TRP A 445 25.22 11.86 28.37
CA TRP A 445 26.62 11.97 28.01
C TRP A 445 26.97 13.40 27.62
N ARG A 446 28.01 13.96 28.26
CA ARG A 446 28.49 15.33 28.03
C ARG A 446 29.85 15.29 27.36
N LYS A 447 29.90 14.84 26.11
CA LYS A 447 31.15 14.67 25.35
C LYS A 447 31.28 15.59 24.12
N GLY A 448 30.23 16.31 23.72
CA GLY A 448 30.24 17.25 22.59
C GLY A 448 30.50 18.70 23.00
N LYS A 449 30.98 19.52 22.06
CA LYS A 449 31.10 20.98 22.23
C LYS A 449 30.05 21.78 21.44
N GLN A 450 29.31 21.12 20.52
CA GLN A 450 28.29 21.72 19.66
C GLN A 450 27.10 20.75 19.51
N GLY A 451 25.90 21.28 19.25
CA GLY A 451 24.72 20.48 18.87
C GLY A 451 24.72 20.08 17.41
N TRP A 452 23.65 19.41 16.96
CA TRP A 452 23.48 18.90 15.60
C TRP A 452 22.26 19.52 14.90
N THR A 453 22.19 19.43 13.57
CA THR A 453 21.01 19.85 12.77
C THR A 453 20.04 18.71 12.48
N ASP A 454 20.51 17.47 12.57
CA ASP A 454 19.76 16.25 12.32
C ASP A 454 20.31 15.10 13.18
N MET A 455 19.59 13.97 13.19
CA MET A 455 19.98 12.81 13.98
C MET A 455 19.55 11.53 13.25
N TYR A 456 20.52 10.69 12.93
CA TYR A 456 20.34 9.42 12.23
C TYR A 456 20.76 8.26 13.12
N ALA A 457 19.91 7.24 13.21
CA ALA A 457 20.21 5.96 13.84
C ALA A 457 20.50 4.92 12.75
N LEU A 458 21.69 4.35 12.77
CA LEU A 458 22.14 3.32 11.83
C LEU A 458 22.29 2.00 12.58
N ARG A 459 21.49 0.99 12.23
CA ARG A 459 21.60 -0.33 12.81
C ARG A 459 22.84 -1.02 12.28
N ARG A 460 23.69 -1.52 13.17
CA ARG A 460 24.90 -2.31 12.80
C ARG A 460 24.82 -3.77 13.29
N GLY A 461 23.82 -4.08 14.09
CA GLY A 461 23.51 -5.40 14.63
C GLY A 461 22.31 -5.35 15.58
N PRO A 462 22.00 -6.46 16.30
CA PRO A 462 20.82 -6.52 17.17
C PRO A 462 20.81 -5.51 18.32
N LYS A 463 21.97 -5.12 18.88
CA LYS A 463 22.12 -4.12 19.96
C LYS A 463 23.34 -3.22 19.72
N GLU A 464 23.60 -2.96 18.45
CA GLU A 464 24.71 -2.12 18.01
C GLU A 464 24.19 -1.09 17.02
N TRP A 465 24.46 0.16 17.34
CA TRP A 465 24.02 1.30 16.55
C TRP A 465 25.17 2.27 16.31
N VAL A 466 25.07 3.04 15.23
CA VAL A 466 25.77 4.32 15.10
C VAL A 466 24.74 5.42 15.11
N ILE A 467 24.92 6.39 16.00
CA ILE A 467 24.11 7.60 16.06
C ILE A 467 24.95 8.73 15.47
N ALA A 468 24.46 9.37 14.42
CA ALA A 468 25.20 10.37 13.66
C ALA A 468 24.35 11.63 13.39
N GLY A 469 25.01 12.76 13.20
CA GLY A 469 24.34 14.01 12.82
C GLY A 469 25.33 15.02 12.28
N GLU A 470 24.85 15.93 11.45
CA GLU A 470 25.60 17.09 10.97
C GLU A 470 25.76 18.10 12.10
N ALA A 471 27.01 18.53 12.34
CA ALA A 471 27.29 19.56 13.35
C ALA A 471 26.51 20.84 13.05
N ALA A 472 26.09 21.58 14.08
CA ALA A 472 25.24 22.76 13.95
C ALA A 472 25.82 23.86 13.03
N ASP A 473 27.14 23.89 12.82
CA ASP A 473 27.81 24.81 11.90
C ASP A 473 27.94 24.28 10.46
N GLY A 474 27.46 23.07 10.18
CA GLY A 474 27.51 22.40 8.89
C GLY A 474 28.92 21.97 8.45
N SER A 475 29.90 22.00 9.35
CA SER A 475 31.31 21.76 8.97
C SER A 475 31.66 20.28 8.81
N GLN A 476 30.98 19.41 9.55
CA GLN A 476 31.36 18.00 9.67
C GLN A 476 30.20 17.11 10.09
N LEU A 477 30.32 15.82 9.77
CA LEU A 477 29.51 14.75 10.35
C LEU A 477 30.15 14.30 11.66
N GLU A 478 29.37 14.32 12.74
CA GLU A 478 29.73 13.78 14.05
C GLU A 478 28.94 12.51 14.33
N SER A 479 29.50 11.61 15.14
CA SER A 479 28.85 10.34 15.43
C SER A 479 29.41 9.62 16.65
N PHE A 480 28.57 8.74 17.21
CA PHE A 480 28.90 7.83 18.29
C PHE A 480 28.50 6.41 17.90
N SER A 481 29.38 5.45 18.16
CA SER A 481 28.98 4.04 18.20
C SER A 481 28.37 3.76 19.57
N LEU A 482 27.21 3.13 19.56
CA LEU A 482 26.51 2.62 20.73
C LEU A 482 26.62 1.11 20.75
N ARG A 483 27.35 0.58 21.75
CA ARG A 483 27.52 -0.86 21.97
C ARG A 483 27.26 -1.16 23.43
N GLN A 484 26.30 -2.03 23.73
CA GLN A 484 25.96 -2.44 25.10
C GLN A 484 25.69 -1.24 26.03
N GLY A 485 25.04 -0.18 25.50
CA GLY A 485 24.74 1.05 26.23
C GLY A 485 25.92 2.04 26.34
N GLU A 486 27.11 1.73 25.85
CA GLU A 486 28.25 2.64 25.88
C GLU A 486 28.39 3.43 24.58
N LEU A 487 28.48 4.76 24.70
CA LEU A 487 28.80 5.66 23.58
C LEU A 487 30.30 5.88 23.45
N THR A 488 30.83 5.49 22.29
CA THR A 488 32.20 5.76 21.86
C THR A 488 32.18 6.71 20.67
N PRO A 489 32.80 7.90 20.76
CA PRO A 489 32.86 8.82 19.62
C PRO A 489 33.70 8.26 18.48
N LEU A 490 33.25 8.50 17.24
CA LEU A 490 34.04 8.31 16.04
C LEU A 490 34.77 9.63 15.70
N ALA A 491 35.86 9.53 14.94
CA ALA A 491 36.54 10.70 14.39
C ALA A 491 35.56 11.51 13.51
N PRO A 492 35.41 12.84 13.75
CA PRO A 492 34.56 13.68 12.92
C PRO A 492 35.00 13.66 11.46
N ARG A 493 34.01 13.69 10.57
CA ARG A 493 34.26 13.68 9.12
C ARG A 493 33.89 15.03 8.52
N ALA A 494 34.90 15.85 8.26
CA ALA A 494 34.71 17.14 7.61
C ALA A 494 34.06 17.02 6.22
N TRP A 495 33.21 17.99 5.89
CA TRP A 495 32.58 18.11 4.59
C TRP A 495 33.48 18.88 3.61
N ASP A 496 33.79 18.26 2.47
CA ASP A 496 34.56 18.91 1.38
C ASP A 496 33.62 19.67 0.42
N ARG A 497 32.70 20.47 0.96
CA ARG A 497 31.62 21.13 0.20
C ARG A 497 31.06 22.34 0.95
N LYS A 498 30.27 23.15 0.23
CA LYS A 498 29.72 24.44 0.71
C LYS A 498 28.18 24.48 0.83
N PHE A 499 27.49 23.37 0.62
CA PHE A 499 26.02 23.28 0.64
C PHE A 499 25.60 22.03 1.45
N PRO A 500 24.40 22.00 2.06
CA PRO A 500 23.87 20.85 2.82
C PRO A 500 23.62 19.61 1.93
N VAL A 501 23.68 18.39 2.49
CA VAL A 501 23.45 17.13 1.74
C VAL A 501 22.18 16.57 2.30
N ARG A 502 21.38 15.93 1.45
CA ARG A 502 20.35 15.03 1.93
C ARG A 502 21.03 13.70 2.22
N LEU A 503 21.00 13.28 3.46
CA LEU A 503 21.42 11.95 3.88
C LEU A 503 20.19 11.05 3.98
N THR A 504 20.35 9.78 3.66
CA THR A 504 19.38 8.74 3.97
C THR A 504 20.12 7.55 4.55
N VAL A 505 19.48 6.86 5.48
CA VAL A 505 19.95 5.59 6.05
C VAL A 505 19.52 4.46 5.12
N GLY A 506 20.34 3.43 4.96
CA GLY A 506 19.96 2.19 4.26
C GLY A 506 21.10 1.19 4.10
N ASP A 507 20.74 -0.04 3.74
CA ASP A 507 21.62 -1.19 3.50
C ASP A 507 21.50 -1.66 2.05
N LEU A 508 22.23 -0.99 1.14
CA LEU A 508 22.19 -1.34 -0.29
C LEU A 508 23.11 -2.51 -0.66
N ASP A 509 23.99 -2.99 0.24
CA ASP A 509 24.84 -4.16 -0.03
C ASP A 509 24.29 -5.47 0.55
N GLY A 510 23.28 -5.37 1.43
CA GLY A 510 22.56 -6.48 2.00
C GLY A 510 23.33 -7.20 3.10
N ASP A 511 24.32 -6.55 3.72
CA ASP A 511 25.11 -7.13 4.81
C ASP A 511 24.41 -7.08 6.18
N GLY A 512 23.21 -6.48 6.24
CA GLY A 512 22.39 -6.29 7.42
C GLY A 512 22.85 -5.11 8.29
N ARG A 513 23.66 -4.20 7.75
CA ARG A 513 24.22 -3.06 8.49
C ARG A 513 24.08 -1.75 7.72
N ASP A 514 23.22 -0.90 8.24
CA ASP A 514 22.89 0.40 7.66
C ASP A 514 24.10 1.32 7.49
N THR A 515 24.15 2.00 6.34
CA THR A 515 25.11 3.06 6.02
C THR A 515 24.41 4.41 5.87
N LEU A 516 25.19 5.48 5.73
CA LEU A 516 24.65 6.78 5.30
C LEU A 516 24.90 6.96 3.80
N LEU A 517 23.83 7.23 3.07
CA LEU A 517 23.85 7.43 1.63
C LEU A 517 23.64 8.90 1.30
N ILE A 518 24.39 9.36 0.31
CA ILE A 518 24.20 10.66 -0.35
C ILE A 518 23.72 10.35 -1.77
N PRO A 519 22.39 10.40 -2.00
CA PRO A 519 21.82 10.15 -3.30
C PRO A 519 22.02 11.34 -4.24
N PHE A 520 22.21 11.02 -5.52
CA PHE A 520 22.18 11.99 -6.61
C PHE A 520 21.07 11.53 -7.57
N PRO A 521 19.83 12.04 -7.46
CA PRO A 521 18.68 11.44 -8.14
C PRO A 521 18.82 11.30 -9.65
N HIS A 522 19.52 12.24 -10.30
CA HIS A 522 19.80 12.21 -11.74
C HIS A 522 21.09 11.46 -12.11
N SER A 523 21.58 10.59 -11.23
CA SER A 523 22.82 9.85 -11.42
C SER A 523 22.72 8.45 -10.83
N SER A 524 23.29 7.48 -11.54
CA SER A 524 23.56 6.14 -11.03
C SER A 524 24.74 6.09 -10.05
N ARG A 525 25.43 7.21 -9.81
CA ARG A 525 26.61 7.26 -8.96
C ARG A 525 26.30 7.98 -7.66
N TRP A 526 26.18 7.21 -6.58
CA TRP A 526 25.94 7.74 -5.24
C TRP A 526 27.19 7.73 -4.39
N ILE A 527 27.17 8.44 -3.27
CA ILE A 527 28.23 8.35 -2.27
C ILE A 527 27.67 7.59 -1.07
N GLU A 528 28.44 6.64 -0.59
CA GLU A 528 28.15 5.90 0.64
C GLU A 528 29.20 6.26 1.69
N LEU A 529 28.73 6.53 2.89
CA LEU A 529 29.52 6.73 4.08
C LEU A 529 29.31 5.51 4.98
N ILE A 530 30.36 4.73 5.17
CA ILE A 530 30.34 3.50 5.94
C ILE A 530 30.99 3.78 7.31
N PRO A 531 30.28 3.54 8.43
CA PRO A 531 30.88 3.64 9.74
C PRO A 531 31.79 2.44 10.02
N ASP A 532 33.08 2.71 10.25
CA ASP A 532 34.05 1.72 10.74
C ASP A 532 34.19 1.93 12.27
N THR A 533 33.43 1.16 13.03
CA THR A 533 33.33 1.27 14.49
C THR A 533 34.59 0.75 15.19
N GLU A 534 35.34 -0.16 14.58
CA GLU A 534 36.63 -0.65 15.10
C GLU A 534 37.73 0.39 14.93
N ALA A 535 37.86 0.96 13.72
CA ALA A 535 38.83 2.03 13.45
C ALA A 535 38.34 3.42 13.92
N LYS A 536 37.10 3.51 14.42
CA LYS A 536 36.44 4.73 14.92
C LYS A 536 36.46 5.87 13.91
N LYS A 537 36.14 5.59 12.65
CA LYS A 537 36.16 6.57 11.56
C LYS A 537 35.12 6.23 10.50
N TRP A 538 34.95 7.14 9.54
CA TRP A 538 34.11 6.90 8.37
C TRP A 538 34.94 6.57 7.13
N LYS A 539 34.50 5.58 6.37
CA LYS A 539 34.99 5.31 5.02
C LYS A 539 34.02 5.91 4.02
N ARG A 540 34.54 6.54 2.97
CA ARG A 540 33.76 7.00 1.82
C ARG A 540 33.92 6.00 0.68
N SER A 541 32.81 5.55 0.13
CA SER A 541 32.74 4.77 -1.12
C SER A 541 31.95 5.54 -2.17
N VAL A 542 32.16 5.20 -3.45
CA VAL A 542 31.28 5.61 -4.55
C VAL A 542 30.51 4.37 -4.95
N LEU A 543 29.19 4.44 -4.87
CA LEU A 543 28.31 3.38 -5.35
C LEU A 543 28.02 3.60 -6.82
N GLU A 544 27.97 2.51 -7.57
CA GLU A 544 27.48 2.48 -8.95
C GLU A 544 26.23 1.60 -8.96
N LEU A 545 25.08 2.25 -9.09
CA LEU A 545 23.75 1.63 -8.98
C LEU A 545 23.16 1.42 -10.38
N ASP A 546 22.46 0.31 -10.58
CA ASP A 546 21.69 0.10 -11.82
C ASP A 546 20.30 0.74 -11.72
N ILE A 547 20.26 2.05 -11.47
CA ILE A 547 19.02 2.85 -11.38
C ILE A 547 19.01 3.88 -12.51
N PRO A 548 17.86 4.10 -13.19
CA PRO A 548 17.76 5.10 -14.26
C PRO A 548 18.08 6.51 -13.77
N THR A 549 18.80 7.27 -14.60
CA THR A 549 19.18 8.67 -14.29
C THR A 549 18.07 9.69 -14.53
N GLY A 550 16.86 9.23 -14.86
CA GLY A 550 15.72 10.08 -15.23
C GLY A 550 14.71 10.33 -14.11
N GLU A 551 14.89 9.71 -12.94
CA GLU A 551 14.00 9.97 -11.80
C GLU A 551 14.33 11.30 -11.13
N ASN A 552 13.29 11.94 -10.60
CA ASN A 552 13.37 13.23 -9.91
C ASN A 552 12.94 13.09 -8.45
N GLY A 553 13.27 14.12 -7.66
CA GLY A 553 12.70 14.29 -6.33
C GLY A 553 13.56 13.77 -5.17
N THR A 554 12.91 13.56 -4.03
CA THR A 554 13.55 13.10 -2.79
C THR A 554 13.75 11.59 -2.83
N VAL A 555 14.92 11.12 -2.42
CA VAL A 555 15.21 9.68 -2.32
C VAL A 555 14.98 9.21 -0.89
N LYS A 556 14.34 8.05 -0.76
CA LYS A 556 14.27 7.26 0.47
C LYS A 556 14.66 5.82 0.17
N VAL A 557 15.09 5.11 1.21
CA VAL A 557 15.53 3.72 1.13
C VAL A 557 14.81 2.91 2.20
N GLY A 558 14.42 1.69 1.86
CA GLY A 558 13.78 0.75 2.77
C GLY A 558 13.15 -0.44 2.06
N ASP A 559 12.94 -1.54 2.77
CA ASP A 559 12.27 -2.73 2.23
C ASP A 559 10.75 -2.51 2.04
N PHE A 560 10.34 -1.97 0.89
CA PHE A 560 8.92 -1.67 0.60
C PHE A 560 8.10 -2.90 0.23
N ASN A 561 8.73 -4.02 -0.13
CA ASN A 561 8.05 -5.22 -0.63
C ASN A 561 8.12 -6.42 0.36
N GLY A 562 8.95 -6.30 1.40
CA GLY A 562 9.12 -7.23 2.50
C GLY A 562 10.06 -8.39 2.20
N ASP A 563 10.92 -8.32 1.17
CA ASP A 563 11.82 -9.42 0.79
C ASP A 563 13.11 -9.48 1.61
N GLY A 564 13.29 -8.55 2.54
CA GLY A 564 14.45 -8.42 3.41
C GLY A 564 15.60 -7.61 2.79
N LYS A 565 15.39 -6.96 1.66
CA LYS A 565 16.37 -6.09 1.00
C LYS A 565 15.84 -4.66 0.94
N ASP A 566 16.75 -3.70 1.07
CA ASP A 566 16.37 -2.30 0.93
C ASP A 566 16.15 -1.92 -0.54
N ASP A 567 14.95 -1.42 -0.81
CA ASP A 567 14.55 -0.87 -2.09
C ASP A 567 14.79 0.66 -2.11
N VAL A 568 14.76 1.25 -3.31
CA VAL A 568 14.93 2.69 -3.50
C VAL A 568 13.64 3.35 -3.97
N LEU A 569 13.17 4.34 -3.22
CA LEU A 569 12.01 5.15 -3.56
C LEU A 569 12.45 6.55 -4.00
N PHE A 570 11.95 6.98 -5.16
CA PHE A 570 12.00 8.36 -5.64
C PHE A 570 10.63 9.01 -5.45
N TRP A 571 10.60 10.13 -4.73
CA TRP A 571 9.40 10.91 -4.45
C TRP A 571 9.46 12.26 -5.15
N ASP A 572 8.68 12.41 -6.22
CA ASP A 572 8.46 13.66 -6.92
C ASP A 572 7.29 14.41 -6.27
N ALA A 573 7.59 15.38 -5.41
CA ALA A 573 6.57 16.18 -4.71
C ALA A 573 5.79 17.13 -5.65
N GLU A 574 6.37 17.53 -6.79
CA GLU A 574 5.69 18.41 -7.73
C GLU A 574 4.56 17.65 -8.44
N GLU A 575 4.87 16.45 -8.92
CA GLU A 575 3.90 15.56 -9.58
C GLU A 575 3.11 14.68 -8.61
N LYS A 576 3.52 14.66 -7.34
CA LYS A 576 2.98 13.80 -6.27
C LYS A 576 3.07 12.32 -6.60
N ARG A 577 4.19 11.89 -7.19
CA ARG A 577 4.39 10.52 -7.70
C ARG A 577 5.59 9.84 -7.07
N PHE A 578 5.44 8.54 -6.89
CA PHE A 578 6.47 7.63 -6.43
C PHE A 578 6.97 6.76 -7.58
N ALA A 579 8.26 6.46 -7.57
CA ALA A 579 8.84 5.35 -8.31
C ALA A 579 9.66 4.51 -7.33
N VAL A 580 9.31 3.23 -7.21
CA VAL A 580 10.06 2.27 -6.39
C VAL A 580 10.85 1.35 -7.28
N TYR A 581 12.14 1.25 -6.98
CA TYR A 581 13.11 0.39 -7.62
C TYR A 581 13.53 -0.67 -6.63
N ARG A 582 13.16 -1.93 -6.91
CA ARG A 582 13.48 -3.02 -6.00
C ARG A 582 14.90 -3.51 -6.16
N GLN A 583 15.50 -3.95 -5.08
CA GLN A 583 16.80 -4.59 -5.13
C GLN A 583 16.69 -6.06 -5.56
N THR A 584 17.30 -6.40 -6.69
CA THR A 584 17.32 -7.79 -7.20
C THR A 584 18.57 -8.54 -6.73
N ASP A 585 19.71 -7.88 -6.83
CA ASP A 585 21.03 -8.28 -6.30
C ASP A 585 21.66 -7.05 -5.60
N PRO A 586 22.71 -7.21 -4.77
CA PRO A 586 23.45 -6.09 -4.22
C PRO A 586 23.79 -5.04 -5.30
N MET A 587 23.40 -3.78 -5.05
CA MET A 587 23.53 -2.63 -5.96
C MET A 587 22.79 -2.70 -7.31
N LYS A 588 22.00 -3.75 -7.59
CA LYS A 588 21.21 -3.87 -8.82
C LYS A 588 19.73 -3.69 -8.55
N PHE A 589 19.10 -2.87 -9.38
CA PHE A 589 17.72 -2.48 -9.17
C PHE A 589 16.90 -2.62 -10.44
N GLU A 590 15.60 -2.84 -10.26
CA GLU A 590 14.64 -2.77 -11.36
C GLU A 590 13.38 -2.04 -10.92
N LEU A 591 12.71 -1.37 -11.87
CA LEU A 591 11.45 -0.70 -11.58
C LEU A 591 10.43 -1.74 -11.10
N LEU A 592 10.04 -1.60 -9.84
CA LEU A 592 9.06 -2.41 -9.16
C LEU A 592 7.67 -1.83 -9.37
N SER A 593 7.48 -0.54 -9.04
CA SER A 593 6.18 0.11 -9.13
C SER A 593 6.26 1.62 -9.34
N ARG A 594 5.14 2.19 -9.81
CA ARG A 594 4.87 3.63 -9.79
C ARG A 594 3.49 3.85 -9.20
N MET A 595 3.34 4.90 -8.40
CA MET A 595 2.07 5.25 -7.77
C MET A 595 1.89 6.77 -7.75
N GLY A 596 0.64 7.21 -7.82
CA GLY A 596 0.25 8.61 -7.67
C GLY A 596 -0.59 9.14 -8.84
N PRO A 597 -1.17 10.35 -8.69
CA PRO A 597 -0.83 11.32 -7.66
C PRO A 597 -1.41 11.00 -6.26
N TRP A 598 -0.61 11.18 -5.20
CA TRP A 598 -1.05 11.14 -3.79
C TRP A 598 -0.12 11.98 -2.93
N GLY A 599 -0.62 12.65 -1.89
CA GLY A 599 0.18 13.48 -0.99
C GLY A 599 0.15 14.97 -1.32
N HIS A 600 1.18 15.69 -0.87
CA HIS A 600 1.35 17.13 -0.89
C HIS A 600 2.57 17.53 -1.71
N SER A 601 2.72 18.82 -1.99
CA SER A 601 3.87 19.35 -2.75
C SER A 601 4.97 19.94 -1.88
N THR A 602 4.72 20.06 -0.57
CA THR A 602 5.67 20.58 0.42
C THR A 602 5.48 19.82 1.72
N GLY A 603 6.57 19.47 2.38
CA GLY A 603 6.52 18.75 3.65
C GLY A 603 7.69 17.79 3.81
N GLU A 604 7.58 16.96 4.83
CA GLU A 604 8.51 15.90 5.18
C GLU A 604 7.92 14.53 4.86
N LEU A 605 8.73 13.65 4.26
CA LEU A 605 8.37 12.26 3.95
C LEU A 605 9.08 11.30 4.91
N PHE A 606 8.29 10.50 5.61
CA PHE A 606 8.72 9.46 6.55
C PHE A 606 8.65 8.08 5.88
N VAL A 607 9.55 7.19 6.28
CA VAL A 607 9.57 5.78 5.86
C VAL A 607 9.77 4.90 7.08
N CYS A 608 8.76 4.13 7.43
CA CYS A 608 8.82 3.13 8.49
C CYS A 608 7.74 2.06 8.27
N ASP A 609 7.82 0.92 8.96
CA ASP A 609 6.75 -0.07 8.97
C ASP A 609 5.64 0.42 9.90
N MET A 610 4.59 1.01 9.34
CA MET A 610 3.51 1.65 10.10
C MET A 610 2.54 0.62 10.65
N ASN A 611 2.20 -0.41 9.87
CA ASN A 611 1.19 -1.41 10.25
C ASN A 611 1.78 -2.69 10.86
N GLY A 612 3.11 -2.84 10.86
CA GLY A 612 3.79 -4.00 11.42
C GLY A 612 3.82 -5.21 10.51
N ASP A 613 3.63 -5.03 9.20
CA ASP A 613 3.53 -6.13 8.25
C ASP A 613 4.89 -6.57 7.67
N GLY A 614 5.97 -5.96 8.14
CA GLY A 614 7.35 -6.20 7.72
C GLY A 614 7.75 -5.43 6.46
N LYS A 615 6.89 -4.58 5.92
CA LYS A 615 7.20 -3.69 4.80
C LYS A 615 7.34 -2.26 5.30
N LYS A 616 8.14 -1.47 4.60
CA LYS A 616 8.18 -0.03 4.80
C LYS A 616 6.98 0.61 4.11
N ASP A 617 6.34 1.50 4.84
CA ASP A 617 5.26 2.38 4.40
C ASP A 617 5.78 3.80 4.21
N VAL A 618 4.92 4.67 3.69
CA VAL A 618 5.23 6.11 3.59
C VAL A 618 4.23 6.94 4.39
N ALA A 619 4.71 8.02 4.98
CA ALA A 619 3.86 9.06 5.52
C ALA A 619 4.38 10.44 5.17
N GLU A 620 3.49 11.40 5.03
CA GLU A 620 3.81 12.78 4.69
C GLU A 620 3.21 13.74 5.71
N LEU A 621 4.05 14.65 6.19
CA LEU A 621 3.64 15.77 7.01
C LEU A 621 3.81 17.06 6.19
N ALA A 622 2.69 17.61 5.73
CA ALA A 622 2.71 18.85 4.97
C ALA A 622 3.00 20.07 5.85
N ASN A 623 3.61 21.09 5.27
CA ASN A 623 3.93 22.33 5.99
C ASN A 623 2.69 23.15 6.36
N ASP A 624 1.61 23.00 5.59
CA ASP A 624 0.36 23.76 5.68
C ASP A 624 -0.85 22.91 6.10
N ASP A 625 -0.64 21.64 6.44
CA ASP A 625 -1.68 20.76 6.98
C ASP A 625 -1.37 20.32 8.41
N SER A 626 -2.39 19.86 9.13
CA SER A 626 -2.31 19.46 10.54
C SER A 626 -2.28 17.95 10.74
N TYR A 627 -2.17 17.18 9.65
CA TYR A 627 -2.20 15.73 9.64
C TYR A 627 -0.88 15.16 9.13
N LEU A 628 -0.49 14.03 9.72
CA LEU A 628 0.43 13.07 9.14
C LEU A 628 -0.42 12.10 8.30
N ASP A 629 -0.31 12.19 6.98
CA ASP A 629 -1.06 11.35 6.04
C ASP A 629 -0.21 10.14 5.64
N THR A 630 -0.78 8.94 5.69
CA THR A 630 -0.06 7.68 5.44
C THR A 630 -0.52 7.02 4.14
N ALA A 631 0.38 6.30 3.47
CA ALA A 631 0.05 5.32 2.45
C ALA A 631 0.81 4.02 2.75
N LEU A 632 0.05 2.95 2.95
CA LEU A 632 0.58 1.65 3.36
C LEU A 632 0.98 0.82 2.15
N SER A 633 2.14 0.18 2.20
CA SER A 633 2.62 -0.74 1.18
C SER A 633 1.96 -2.11 1.36
N PHE A 634 1.17 -2.50 0.36
CA PHE A 634 0.67 -3.88 0.23
C PHE A 634 1.36 -4.63 -0.92
N GLN A 635 2.50 -4.10 -1.36
CA GLN A 635 3.31 -4.68 -2.42
C GLN A 635 3.79 -6.08 -2.01
N SER A 636 3.66 -7.05 -2.91
CA SER A 636 4.18 -8.39 -2.67
C SER A 636 5.66 -8.51 -3.05
N LYS A 637 6.39 -9.39 -2.35
CA LYS A 637 7.80 -9.74 -2.63
C LYS A 637 8.01 -10.15 -4.10
N THR A 638 7.06 -10.93 -4.61
CA THR A 638 7.04 -11.40 -6.01
C THR A 638 5.71 -10.99 -6.65
N PRO A 639 5.63 -9.77 -7.22
CA PRO A 639 4.41 -9.26 -7.85
C PRO A 639 3.98 -10.08 -9.06
N PHE A 640 4.91 -10.88 -9.61
CA PHE A 640 4.67 -11.78 -10.71
C PHE A 640 4.97 -13.23 -10.29
N PRO A 641 4.20 -14.21 -10.79
CA PRO A 641 4.63 -15.60 -10.74
C PRO A 641 6.01 -15.72 -11.40
N ALA A 642 6.92 -16.50 -10.80
CA ALA A 642 8.11 -16.96 -11.53
C ALA A 642 7.61 -17.64 -12.81
N GLU A 643 8.13 -17.23 -13.97
CA GLU A 643 7.68 -17.70 -15.29
C GLU A 643 7.25 -19.17 -15.21
N SER A 644 5.94 -19.41 -15.29
CA SER A 644 5.42 -20.76 -15.40
C SER A 644 5.95 -21.27 -16.73
N ARG A 645 7.02 -22.08 -16.69
CA ARG A 645 7.51 -22.77 -17.88
C ARG A 645 6.31 -23.51 -18.48
N HIS A 646 6.01 -23.13 -19.72
CA HIS A 646 4.85 -23.49 -20.52
C HIS A 646 4.43 -24.95 -20.43
#